data_AF-A0A2V2YR59-F1
#
_entry.id   AF-A0A2V2YR59-F1
#
_cell.length_a   1.000
_cell.length_b   1.000
_cell.length_c   1.000
_cell.angle_alpha   90.00
_cell.angle_beta   90.00
_cell.angle_gamma   90.00
#
_symmetry.space_group_name_H-M   'P 1'
#
loop_
_entity.id
_entity.type
_entity.pdbx_description
1 polymer ?
#
loop_
_entity_poly.entity_id
_entity_poly.type
_entity_poly.pdbx_seq_one_letter_code
_entity_poly.pdbx_strand_id
1 'polypeptide(L)'
;MSVKLRKFLSISIILAFCVVILGACSSSNNETSSTEPQKETTDDKANTDDTATKPTGEPTTIVFGTHWQAGDDPTWKDPVTGKSGMAPDQLLARTKAQEAVLKELNVQIKWVQYPGDVRESLLKSVLANAPIVDVALLWGGSQGTLIGQNIFQSLDEYKDIFSDEDNSWMFGDPMFGHTYFLNYILDFVNQWPLVYNATYLDKVDALKENGQTVYPVDLWKQGKWTWSAFEDYLKKVNEYYANKKSPVRTDVPIKAFETDYRYTALQAIHSNGGAVYGANGLTADAPEAKKAVEYIDSLISKKLMMSVRYGDDTSVPGWTWNGSDFGNGESVFTNMVPWLSNGAGQSLAARGESMGVVPFPRPDDIPADDARYEQLVTPGNQFAVLKGVSKEKTELALKAYQIYWSTVYKTLSSSDKALDFFTKQAKMTAVNYGFDVTNEKIGQGIMEGFTGIAGSKPNEYSGIMPWSNLWTDTILGNSLYGLNGSPKYGGAIDAQKGQILDVISATEKALSTDKTVDNMPPSFALVGKAIAIAAGTDPATVKWDTLLKATDGIDGDIPFANVKVDTSGITKDKVGKYDNGVVLTAKDAAGNEGKGTFAVIVFDAKNTTAPTITAKEGYRTIKVNEDASKVNWGSDFVEQAVDKDGFDLKGNVTADIGSLDVTTAGEYDVKLTVTDYAGNKADLTIKVKVEK
;
A
#
# COMPACT_ATOMS: atom_id res chain seq x y z
N MET A 1 -38.20 32.54 -36.68
CA MET A 1 -37.49 31.38 -37.25
C MET A 1 -36.06 31.42 -36.72
N SER A 2 -35.62 30.30 -36.15
CA SER A 2 -34.33 29.93 -35.53
C SER A 2 -33.72 30.80 -34.41
N VAL A 3 -33.79 30.21 -33.22
CA VAL A 3 -33.20 30.58 -31.93
C VAL A 3 -31.73 30.14 -31.87
N LYS A 4 -30.82 31.05 -31.49
CA LYS A 4 -29.75 30.86 -30.48
C LYS A 4 -28.75 32.02 -30.54
N LEU A 5 -29.06 33.07 -29.76
CA LEU A 5 -28.16 34.14 -29.33
C LEU A 5 -28.34 34.28 -27.81
N ARG A 6 -27.26 34.61 -27.09
CA ARG A 6 -27.02 34.70 -25.62
C ARG A 6 -26.30 33.45 -25.09
N LYS A 7 -25.08 33.51 -24.52
CA LYS A 7 -24.46 34.56 -23.68
C LYS A 7 -22.95 34.65 -23.90
N PHE A 8 -22.45 35.88 -23.84
CA PHE A 8 -21.05 36.28 -23.63
C PHE A 8 -20.98 36.98 -22.25
N LEU A 9 -19.75 37.19 -21.74
CA LEU A 9 -19.31 37.89 -20.50
C LEU A 9 -19.27 37.05 -19.21
N SER A 10 -18.24 37.06 -18.37
CA SER A 10 -16.97 37.81 -18.28
C SER A 10 -16.06 37.12 -17.26
N ILE A 11 -14.74 37.13 -17.49
CA ILE A 11 -13.71 36.74 -16.51
C ILE A 11 -12.87 37.98 -16.17
N SER A 12 -12.51 38.11 -14.89
CA SER A 12 -11.54 39.02 -14.24
C SER A 12 -12.09 40.30 -13.60
N ILE A 13 -11.93 40.42 -12.26
CA ILE A 13 -11.20 41.49 -11.55
C ILE A 13 -11.05 41.15 -10.05
N ILE A 14 -9.92 41.62 -9.50
CA ILE A 14 -9.24 41.38 -8.22
C ILE A 14 -9.74 42.33 -7.10
N LEU A 15 -9.58 41.98 -5.81
CA LEU A 15 -8.80 42.70 -4.75
C LEU A 15 -9.39 42.65 -3.31
N ALA A 16 -8.53 42.18 -2.40
CA ALA A 16 -8.23 42.54 -0.99
C ALA A 16 -9.31 43.08 -0.01
N PHE A 17 -9.21 42.57 1.22
CA PHE A 17 -9.35 43.38 2.44
C PHE A 17 -8.15 43.18 3.37
N CYS A 18 -7.44 44.27 3.65
CA CYS A 18 -6.42 44.40 4.70
C CYS A 18 -7.08 44.87 6.01
N VAL A 19 -6.52 44.45 7.15
CA VAL A 19 -6.47 45.28 8.36
C VAL A 19 -5.02 45.24 8.87
N VAL A 20 -4.42 46.43 8.92
CA VAL A 20 -3.11 46.73 9.53
C VAL A 20 -3.38 47.50 10.81
N ILE A 21 -2.67 47.17 11.89
CA ILE A 21 -2.31 48.14 12.94
C ILE A 21 -0.81 48.00 13.20
N LEU A 22 -0.10 49.12 13.09
CA LEU A 22 1.34 49.31 13.28
C LEU A 22 1.60 50.18 14.52
N GLY A 23 2.79 50.00 15.12
CA GLY A 23 3.52 50.95 15.96
C GLY A 23 4.21 50.26 17.14
N ALA A 24 5.48 50.46 17.49
CA ALA A 24 6.61 51.23 16.95
C ALA A 24 7.91 50.74 17.65
N CYS A 25 9.08 51.02 17.06
CA CYS A 25 10.45 50.84 17.62
C CYS A 25 10.68 51.76 18.86
N SER A 26 11.75 51.75 19.68
CA SER A 26 13.17 51.34 19.62
C SER A 26 13.87 51.61 20.98
N SER A 27 15.07 51.01 21.18
CA SER A 27 16.20 51.41 22.08
C SER A 27 16.05 51.15 23.60
N SER A 28 17.05 50.73 24.38
CA SER A 28 18.51 50.99 24.34
C SER A 28 19.33 49.96 25.16
N ASN A 29 20.57 49.72 24.71
CA ASN A 29 21.68 49.06 25.43
C ASN A 29 22.08 49.76 26.75
N ASN A 30 22.55 49.05 27.77
CA ASN A 30 23.99 48.86 28.10
C ASN A 30 24.22 48.28 29.51
N GLU A 31 25.13 47.30 29.54
CA GLU A 31 26.18 46.92 30.52
C GLU A 31 26.19 47.49 31.95
N THR A 32 26.37 46.62 32.95
CA THR A 32 27.60 46.42 33.78
C THR A 32 27.26 45.60 35.05
N SER A 33 27.84 44.40 35.22
CA SER A 33 29.07 44.09 35.99
C SER A 33 28.88 44.01 37.51
N SER A 34 28.71 42.76 37.98
CA SER A 34 29.37 42.11 39.13
C SER A 34 29.67 42.89 40.42
N THR A 35 29.12 42.41 41.55
CA THR A 35 29.92 42.03 42.74
C THR A 35 29.12 41.14 43.70
N GLU A 36 29.68 39.96 44.02
CA GLU A 36 29.41 39.05 45.14
C GLU A 36 29.73 39.71 46.52
N PRO A 37 29.62 39.01 47.68
CA PRO A 37 28.63 38.03 48.17
C PRO A 37 28.21 38.32 49.65
N GLN A 38 27.16 37.69 50.19
CA GLN A 38 27.25 36.96 51.48
C GLN A 38 25.97 36.22 51.91
N LYS A 39 26.27 35.01 52.38
CA LYS A 39 25.51 33.94 53.04
C LYS A 39 24.35 34.26 54.00
N GLU A 40 23.37 33.36 53.86
CA GLU A 40 22.61 32.58 54.87
C GLU A 40 21.78 33.32 55.91
N THR A 41 20.46 33.19 55.78
CA THR A 41 19.64 32.50 56.81
C THR A 41 18.30 32.03 56.21
N THR A 42 17.85 30.93 56.77
CA THR A 42 16.79 30.00 56.38
C THR A 42 15.36 30.55 56.51
N ASP A 43 14.45 30.13 55.62
CA ASP A 43 13.26 29.33 55.95
C ASP A 43 12.22 29.30 54.81
N ASP A 44 11.94 28.07 54.37
CA ASP A 44 10.66 27.48 53.94
C ASP A 44 9.62 28.31 53.18
N LYS A 45 9.54 28.05 51.87
CA LYS A 45 8.35 27.55 51.15
C LYS A 45 8.72 27.22 49.70
N ALA A 46 8.87 25.93 49.39
CA ALA A 46 9.09 25.46 48.03
C ALA A 46 7.79 25.60 47.21
N ASN A 47 7.72 26.69 46.47
CA ASN A 47 6.95 26.81 45.24
C ASN A 47 7.88 26.27 44.13
N THR A 48 7.71 25.03 43.70
CA THR A 48 8.47 24.51 42.54
C THR A 48 7.78 24.98 41.27
N ASP A 49 8.15 26.17 40.83
CA ASP A 49 8.26 26.48 39.40
C ASP A 49 9.22 25.45 38.80
N ASP A 50 8.70 24.53 37.98
CA ASP A 50 9.51 23.65 37.14
C ASP A 50 10.11 24.49 35.99
N THR A 51 11.13 25.28 36.31
CA THR A 51 12.06 25.74 35.28
C THR A 51 12.92 24.56 34.87
N ALA A 52 12.39 23.74 33.96
CA ALA A 52 13.18 22.76 33.22
C ALA A 52 14.39 23.47 32.61
N THR A 53 15.58 23.13 33.09
CA THR A 53 16.86 23.61 32.57
C THR A 53 16.91 23.24 31.09
N LYS A 54 16.85 24.25 30.22
CA LYS A 54 17.07 24.08 28.78
C LYS A 54 18.37 23.30 28.58
N PRO A 55 18.38 22.18 27.84
CA PRO A 55 19.62 21.44 27.66
C PRO A 55 20.63 22.34 26.94
N THR A 56 21.86 22.42 27.45
CA THR A 56 22.91 23.28 26.92
C THR A 56 23.90 22.44 26.10
N GLY A 57 24.21 22.87 24.87
CA GLY A 57 25.08 22.16 23.92
C GLY A 57 24.51 22.13 22.50
N GLU A 58 25.32 21.74 21.51
CA GLU A 58 24.82 21.50 20.15
C GLU A 58 23.78 20.36 20.14
N PRO A 59 22.69 20.46 19.38
CA PRO A 59 21.66 19.43 19.35
C PRO A 59 22.21 18.07 18.88
N THR A 60 21.84 17.01 19.58
CA THR A 60 22.13 15.63 19.13
C THR A 60 21.23 15.30 17.94
N THR A 61 21.80 14.78 16.86
CA THR A 61 21.00 14.32 15.70
C THR A 61 20.50 12.89 15.92
N ILE A 62 19.18 12.69 15.81
CA ILE A 62 18.55 11.37 15.68
C ILE A 62 18.01 11.24 14.26
N VAL A 63 18.35 10.13 13.59
CA VAL A 63 18.01 9.89 12.20
C VAL A 63 16.79 8.97 12.10
N PHE A 64 15.70 9.47 11.55
CA PHE A 64 14.52 8.69 11.19
C PHE A 64 14.60 8.25 9.72
N GLY A 65 14.55 6.95 9.48
CA GLY A 65 14.48 6.37 8.15
C GLY A 65 13.05 6.32 7.62
N THR A 66 12.88 6.58 6.33
CA THR A 66 11.59 6.44 5.63
C THR A 66 11.77 5.89 4.21
N HIS A 67 10.74 5.22 3.70
CA HIS A 67 10.65 4.82 2.29
C HIS A 67 9.98 5.90 1.42
N TRP A 68 9.41 6.95 2.03
CA TRP A 68 8.74 8.03 1.32
C TRP A 68 8.93 9.38 2.01
N GLN A 69 10.05 10.06 1.72
CA GLN A 69 10.42 11.30 2.41
C GLN A 69 9.41 12.42 2.23
N ALA A 70 8.74 12.52 1.08
CA ALA A 70 7.75 13.56 0.82
C ALA A 70 6.55 13.52 1.79
N GLY A 71 6.22 12.34 2.34
CA GLY A 71 5.12 12.15 3.28
C GLY A 71 5.49 12.29 4.76
N ASP A 72 6.78 12.19 5.09
CA ASP A 72 7.26 12.10 6.47
C ASP A 72 8.12 13.28 6.93
N ASP A 73 8.88 13.87 6.01
CA ASP A 73 9.79 14.96 6.30
C ASP A 73 9.13 16.33 6.07
N PRO A 74 8.83 17.12 7.13
CA PRO A 74 8.20 18.43 6.98
C PRO A 74 9.11 19.45 6.26
N THR A 75 10.42 19.20 6.24
CA THR A 75 11.39 20.07 5.56
C THR A 75 11.50 19.76 4.07
N TRP A 76 11.05 18.59 3.63
CA TRP A 76 11.08 18.20 2.22
C TRP A 76 10.25 19.17 1.36
N LYS A 77 10.76 19.41 0.16
CA LYS A 77 10.13 20.21 -0.88
C LYS A 77 10.25 19.47 -2.20
N ASP A 78 9.16 19.43 -2.94
CA ASP A 78 9.13 18.87 -4.28
C ASP A 78 10.12 19.62 -5.18
N PRO A 79 11.05 18.91 -5.86
CA PRO A 79 12.13 19.55 -6.59
C PRO A 79 11.65 20.34 -7.82
N VAL A 80 10.42 20.10 -8.29
CA VAL A 80 9.85 20.77 -9.46
C VAL A 80 8.99 21.97 -9.04
N THR A 81 8.16 21.79 -8.03
CA THR A 81 7.13 22.77 -7.62
C THR A 81 7.52 23.59 -6.39
N GLY A 82 8.51 23.14 -5.62
CA GLY A 82 8.91 23.74 -4.35
C GLY A 82 7.89 23.57 -3.21
N LYS A 83 6.79 22.84 -3.44
CA LYS A 83 5.72 22.63 -2.44
C LYS A 83 6.08 21.52 -1.46
N SER A 84 5.50 21.57 -0.27
CA SER A 84 5.53 20.43 0.65
C SER A 84 4.77 19.24 0.05
N GLY A 85 5.22 18.02 0.35
CA GLY A 85 4.50 16.79 0.03
C GLY A 85 3.35 16.49 1.01
N MET A 86 3.22 17.28 2.08
CA MET A 86 2.19 17.12 3.11
C MET A 86 1.05 18.12 2.96
N ALA A 87 -0.13 17.72 3.43
CA ALA A 87 -1.25 18.65 3.64
C ALA A 87 -0.88 19.72 4.71
N PRO A 88 -1.45 20.94 4.66
CA PRO A 88 -1.06 22.04 5.55
C PRO A 88 -1.17 21.74 7.05
N ASP A 89 -2.20 21.02 7.46
CA ASP A 89 -2.45 20.59 8.85
C ASP A 89 -1.38 19.59 9.31
N GLN A 90 -1.05 18.61 8.48
CA GLN A 90 0.03 17.66 8.71
C GLN A 90 1.38 18.38 8.80
N LEU A 91 1.69 19.28 7.86
CA LEU A 91 2.93 20.05 7.87
C LEU A 91 3.09 20.85 9.17
N LEU A 92 2.01 21.51 9.63
CA LEU A 92 1.99 22.24 10.89
C LEU A 92 2.25 21.32 12.09
N ALA A 93 1.55 20.18 12.16
CA ALA A 93 1.67 19.22 13.24
C ALA A 93 3.10 18.63 13.32
N ARG A 94 3.68 18.27 12.17
CA ARG A 94 5.03 17.72 12.03
C ARG A 94 6.11 18.74 12.41
N THR A 95 5.93 19.99 12.01
CA THR A 95 6.86 21.08 12.35
C THR A 95 6.86 21.33 13.85
N LYS A 96 5.68 21.46 14.48
CA LYS A 96 5.56 21.60 15.94
C LYS A 96 6.17 20.42 16.69
N ALA A 97 6.01 19.22 16.16
CA ALA A 97 6.59 18.03 16.75
C ALA A 97 8.14 18.04 16.70
N GLN A 98 8.76 18.48 15.60
CA GLN A 98 10.22 18.68 15.55
C GLN A 98 10.68 19.76 16.55
N GLU A 99 9.93 20.86 16.66
CA GLU A 99 10.23 21.94 17.62
C GLU A 99 10.12 21.47 19.08
N ALA A 100 9.10 20.66 19.40
CA ALA A 100 8.92 20.08 20.74
C ALA A 100 10.08 19.16 21.11
N VAL A 101 10.47 18.25 20.20
CA VAL A 101 11.62 17.35 20.41
C VAL A 101 12.92 18.14 20.60
N LEU A 102 13.15 19.18 19.80
CA LEU A 102 14.32 20.05 19.95
C LEU A 102 14.30 20.80 21.28
N LYS A 103 13.15 21.33 21.70
CA LYS A 103 13.02 22.10 22.94
C LYS A 103 13.20 21.23 24.18
N GLU A 104 12.61 20.04 24.20
CA GLU A 104 12.54 19.18 25.38
C GLU A 104 13.77 18.28 25.53
N LEU A 105 14.35 17.81 24.42
CA LEU A 105 15.47 16.87 24.45
C LEU A 105 16.77 17.45 23.90
N ASN A 106 16.76 18.66 23.32
CA ASN A 106 17.86 19.19 22.51
C ASN A 106 18.29 18.19 21.42
N VAL A 107 17.29 17.59 20.76
CA VAL A 107 17.45 16.62 19.69
C VAL A 107 16.96 17.22 18.38
N GLN A 108 17.77 17.13 17.34
CA GLN A 108 17.35 17.41 15.98
C GLN A 108 16.95 16.10 15.28
N ILE A 109 15.71 16.00 14.83
CA ILE A 109 15.26 14.89 13.98
C ILE A 109 15.68 15.15 12.54
N LYS A 110 16.44 14.22 11.97
CA LYS A 110 16.79 14.20 10.55
C LYS A 110 16.06 13.05 9.86
N TRP A 111 15.25 13.36 8.87
CA TRP A 111 14.65 12.35 8.01
C TRP A 111 15.59 11.97 6.86
N VAL A 112 15.67 10.68 6.56
CA VAL A 112 16.46 10.15 5.45
C VAL A 112 15.63 9.12 4.69
N GLN A 113 15.54 9.29 3.37
CA GLN A 113 14.96 8.26 2.52
C GLN A 113 15.95 7.11 2.34
N TYR A 114 15.47 5.86 2.40
CA TYR A 114 16.30 4.71 2.06
C TYR A 114 16.79 4.80 0.60
N PRO A 115 18.04 4.39 0.33
CA PRO A 115 18.63 4.49 -1.01
C PRO A 115 18.08 3.46 -2.00
N GLY A 116 17.37 2.43 -1.52
CA GLY A 116 16.80 1.37 -2.34
C GLY A 116 15.74 0.57 -1.57
N ASP A 117 15.59 -0.72 -1.87
CA ASP A 117 14.68 -1.61 -1.14
C ASP A 117 15.03 -1.58 0.37
N VAL A 118 14.01 -1.44 1.20
CA VAL A 118 14.16 -1.32 2.66
C VAL A 118 14.81 -2.57 3.25
N ARG A 119 14.46 -3.76 2.74
CA ARG A 119 14.96 -5.04 3.24
C ARG A 119 16.44 -5.19 3.01
N GLU A 120 16.92 -4.77 1.85
CA GLU A 120 18.35 -4.79 1.52
C GLU A 120 19.13 -3.67 2.20
N SER A 121 18.60 -2.44 2.14
CA SER A 121 19.30 -1.24 2.61
C SER A 121 19.60 -1.32 4.11
N LEU A 122 18.61 -1.75 4.90
CA LEU A 122 18.76 -1.92 6.34
C LEU A 122 19.70 -3.07 6.66
N LEU A 123 19.53 -4.25 6.04
CA LEU A 123 20.41 -5.41 6.24
C LEU A 123 21.88 -5.07 5.96
N LYS A 124 22.18 -4.44 4.81
CA LYS A 124 23.54 -4.00 4.46
C LYS A 124 24.14 -3.08 5.51
N SER A 125 23.36 -2.14 6.05
CA SER A 125 23.86 -1.20 7.05
C SER A 125 24.24 -1.88 8.36
N VAL A 126 23.46 -2.87 8.80
CA VAL A 126 23.75 -3.62 10.02
C VAL A 126 24.91 -4.59 9.81
N LEU A 127 24.98 -5.26 8.65
CA LEU A 127 26.15 -6.09 8.27
C LEU A 127 27.45 -5.29 8.23
N ALA A 128 27.39 -4.02 7.80
CA ALA A 128 28.52 -3.11 7.81
C ALA A 128 28.87 -2.55 9.21
N ASN A 129 28.11 -2.92 10.25
CA ASN A 129 28.20 -2.36 11.60
C ASN A 129 28.13 -0.82 11.60
N ALA A 130 27.33 -0.26 10.69
CA ALA A 130 27.13 1.17 10.51
C ALA A 130 25.66 1.42 10.12
N PRO A 131 24.72 1.30 11.07
CA PRO A 131 23.30 1.53 10.82
C PRO A 131 23.08 2.91 10.17
N ILE A 132 22.36 2.93 9.05
CA ILE A 132 22.15 4.16 8.28
C ILE A 132 21.12 5.10 8.93
N VAL A 133 20.34 4.60 9.90
CA VAL A 133 19.31 5.31 10.64
C VAL A 133 19.25 4.80 12.08
N ASP A 134 18.67 5.62 12.98
CA ASP A 134 18.49 5.25 14.39
C ASP A 134 17.13 4.57 14.62
N VAL A 135 16.09 5.07 13.96
CA VAL A 135 14.74 4.47 13.96
C VAL A 135 14.29 4.32 12.50
N ALA A 136 13.94 3.10 12.11
CA ALA A 136 13.62 2.74 10.74
C ALA A 136 12.11 2.58 10.55
N LEU A 137 11.47 3.44 9.74
CA LEU A 137 10.10 3.22 9.28
C LEU A 137 10.07 2.11 8.24
N LEU A 138 9.24 1.11 8.46
CA LEU A 138 9.04 -0.07 7.63
C LEU A 138 7.71 0.07 6.89
N TRP A 139 7.69 -0.24 5.60
CA TRP A 139 6.43 -0.33 4.87
C TRP A 139 5.72 -1.65 5.21
N GLY A 140 4.38 -1.62 5.28
CA GLY A 140 3.56 -2.77 5.64
C GLY A 140 3.76 -3.97 4.72
N GLY A 141 4.23 -5.09 5.28
CA GLY A 141 4.61 -6.31 4.57
C GLY A 141 6.12 -6.57 4.52
N SER A 142 6.96 -5.59 4.84
CA SER A 142 8.42 -5.78 4.92
C SER A 142 8.89 -6.41 6.22
N GLN A 143 8.11 -6.26 7.29
CA GLN A 143 8.50 -6.65 8.65
C GLN A 143 8.87 -8.13 8.74
N GLY A 144 8.13 -9.00 8.06
CA GLY A 144 8.32 -10.45 8.12
C GLY A 144 9.69 -10.87 7.59
N THR A 145 10.15 -10.29 6.49
CA THR A 145 11.51 -10.49 5.99
C THR A 145 12.52 -9.95 7.01
N LEU A 146 12.35 -8.70 7.42
CA LEU A 146 13.32 -7.97 8.26
C LEU A 146 13.51 -8.58 9.66
N ILE A 147 12.44 -9.06 10.29
CA ILE A 147 12.54 -9.73 11.59
C ILE A 147 13.29 -11.06 11.46
N GLY A 148 13.07 -11.80 10.36
CA GLY A 148 13.82 -13.02 10.04
C GLY A 148 15.30 -12.77 9.75
N GLN A 149 15.68 -11.54 9.38
CA GLN A 149 17.08 -11.14 9.22
C GLN A 149 17.78 -10.84 10.55
N ASN A 150 17.03 -10.77 11.66
CA ASN A 150 17.55 -10.50 12.99
C ASN A 150 18.37 -9.20 13.08
N ILE A 151 17.90 -8.14 12.40
CA ILE A 151 18.56 -6.83 12.33
C ILE A 151 18.02 -5.81 13.34
N PHE A 152 16.97 -6.15 14.09
CA PHE A 152 16.36 -5.29 15.10
C PHE A 152 16.81 -5.69 16.51
N GLN A 153 16.95 -4.72 17.38
CA GLN A 153 17.14 -4.95 18.82
C GLN A 153 15.78 -5.02 19.53
N SER A 154 15.70 -5.76 20.64
CA SER A 154 14.50 -5.76 21.49
C SER A 154 14.30 -4.38 22.12
N LEU A 155 13.03 -3.99 22.22
CA LEU A 155 12.58 -2.75 22.83
C LEU A 155 12.06 -2.94 24.27
N ASP A 156 12.08 -4.16 24.80
CA ASP A 156 11.41 -4.50 26.07
C ASP A 156 11.91 -3.65 27.26
N GLU A 157 13.21 -3.34 27.31
CA GLU A 157 13.81 -2.52 28.38
C GLU A 157 13.38 -1.04 28.32
N TYR A 158 12.75 -0.61 27.23
CA TYR A 158 12.32 0.77 27.00
C TYR A 158 10.80 0.96 27.12
N LYS A 159 10.05 -0.09 27.48
CA LYS A 159 8.58 -0.05 27.57
C LYS A 159 8.07 1.10 28.43
N ASP A 160 8.76 1.44 29.51
CA ASP A 160 8.34 2.49 30.45
C ASP A 160 8.28 3.89 29.81
N ILE A 161 9.00 4.11 28.70
CA ILE A 161 8.88 5.34 27.89
C ILE A 161 7.44 5.52 27.40
N PHE A 162 6.68 4.45 27.19
CA PHE A 162 5.32 4.49 26.64
C PHE A 162 4.25 4.13 27.69
N SER A 163 4.56 4.29 28.98
CA SER A 163 3.67 3.92 30.08
C SER A 163 2.45 4.82 30.25
N ASP A 164 2.49 6.05 29.70
CA ASP A 164 1.32 6.94 29.64
C ASP A 164 0.26 6.35 28.71
N GLU A 165 -0.99 6.26 29.19
CA GLU A 165 -2.13 5.73 28.44
C GLU A 165 -2.30 6.40 27.07
N ASP A 166 -2.09 7.72 26.98
CA ASP A 166 -2.21 8.53 25.76
C ASP A 166 -1.10 8.24 24.73
N ASN A 167 0.00 7.61 25.16
CA ASN A 167 1.13 7.23 24.32
C ASN A 167 1.30 5.71 24.17
N SER A 168 0.59 4.90 24.96
CA SER A 168 0.74 3.44 25.00
C SER A 168 0.49 2.74 23.66
N TRP A 169 -0.35 3.33 22.80
CA TRP A 169 -0.63 2.86 21.44
C TRP A 169 0.61 2.81 20.55
N MET A 170 1.65 3.58 20.87
CA MET A 170 2.88 3.66 20.08
C MET A 170 3.76 2.41 20.23
N PHE A 171 3.67 1.72 21.36
CA PHE A 171 4.48 0.53 21.63
C PHE A 171 3.78 -0.69 21.02
N GLY A 172 4.49 -1.44 20.17
CA GLY A 172 3.93 -2.64 19.53
C GLY A 172 3.69 -3.77 20.52
N ASP A 173 2.92 -4.77 20.10
CA ASP A 173 2.75 -6.00 20.88
C ASP A 173 3.98 -6.93 20.72
N PRO A 174 4.25 -7.80 21.72
CA PRO A 174 5.33 -8.77 21.63
C PRO A 174 5.16 -9.75 20.46
N MET A 175 6.26 -10.03 19.77
CA MET A 175 6.39 -11.04 18.73
C MET A 175 7.63 -11.90 19.02
N PHE A 176 7.50 -13.22 18.92
CA PHE A 176 8.62 -14.14 19.22
C PHE A 176 9.22 -13.92 20.62
N GLY A 177 8.40 -13.55 21.60
CA GLY A 177 8.79 -13.33 23.00
C GLY A 177 9.28 -11.92 23.34
N HIS A 178 9.46 -11.03 22.36
CA HIS A 178 10.01 -9.69 22.55
C HIS A 178 9.26 -8.62 21.76
N THR A 179 9.37 -7.36 22.17
CA THR A 179 8.82 -6.24 21.39
C THR A 179 9.90 -5.70 20.45
N TYR A 180 9.65 -5.69 19.14
CA TYR A 180 10.59 -5.16 18.14
C TYR A 180 10.08 -3.90 17.43
N PHE A 181 8.78 -3.65 17.48
CA PHE A 181 8.12 -2.65 16.66
C PHE A 181 7.43 -1.56 17.48
N LEU A 182 7.31 -0.39 16.87
CA LEU A 182 6.48 0.72 17.30
C LEU A 182 5.42 0.97 16.23
N ASN A 183 4.20 1.31 16.64
CA ASN A 183 3.12 1.64 15.71
C ASN A 183 3.32 3.04 15.14
N TYR A 184 3.23 3.18 13.81
CA TYR A 184 3.56 4.40 13.09
C TYR A 184 2.62 5.58 13.39
N ILE A 185 1.31 5.34 13.28
CA ILE A 185 0.27 6.38 13.27
C ILE A 185 -1.00 5.94 14.00
N LEU A 186 -1.74 6.91 14.54
CA LEU A 186 -3.18 6.76 14.77
C LEU A 186 -3.89 6.91 13.43
N ASP A 187 -4.48 5.81 12.96
CA ASP A 187 -5.31 5.78 11.76
C ASP A 187 -6.72 5.28 12.13
N PHE A 188 -7.72 5.81 11.44
CA PHE A 188 -9.11 5.36 11.56
C PHE A 188 -9.35 4.09 10.76
N VAL A 189 -8.61 3.86 9.68
CA VAL A 189 -8.88 2.77 8.74
C VAL A 189 -7.61 1.92 8.58
N ASN A 190 -7.38 1.02 9.53
CA ASN A 190 -6.17 0.17 9.60
C ASN A 190 -6.26 -1.14 8.79
N GLN A 191 -7.22 -1.22 7.87
CA GLN A 191 -7.46 -2.33 6.94
C GLN A 191 -8.40 -1.85 5.82
N TRP A 192 -8.73 -2.69 4.86
CA TRP A 192 -9.67 -2.34 3.79
C TRP A 192 -11.13 -2.45 4.27
N PRO A 193 -11.86 -1.36 4.55
CA PRO A 193 -13.16 -1.45 5.20
C PRO A 193 -14.25 -1.90 4.23
N LEU A 194 -15.30 -2.55 4.76
CA LEU A 194 -16.47 -2.92 3.96
C LEU A 194 -17.28 -1.66 3.63
N VAL A 195 -17.26 -1.27 2.35
CA VAL A 195 -18.01 -0.14 1.81
C VAL A 195 -19.12 -0.60 0.89
N TYR A 196 -20.09 0.28 0.65
CA TYR A 196 -21.20 0.04 -0.25
C TYR A 196 -21.63 1.29 -1.02
N ASN A 197 -22.19 1.10 -2.21
CA ASN A 197 -22.84 2.17 -2.98
C ASN A 197 -24.32 2.29 -2.54
N ALA A 198 -24.62 3.25 -1.66
CA ALA A 198 -25.95 3.42 -1.06
C ALA A 198 -27.03 3.73 -2.11
N THR A 199 -26.67 4.49 -3.16
CA THR A 199 -27.58 4.80 -4.27
C THR A 199 -27.92 3.56 -5.10
N TYR A 200 -27.03 2.58 -5.16
CA TYR A 200 -27.35 1.30 -5.77
C TYR A 200 -28.33 0.49 -4.91
N LEU A 201 -28.25 0.58 -3.59
CA LEU A 201 -29.17 -0.10 -2.67
C LEU A 201 -30.58 0.46 -2.78
N ASP A 202 -30.74 1.77 -2.97
CA ASP A 202 -32.05 2.43 -3.16
C ASP A 202 -32.87 1.91 -4.33
N LYS A 203 -32.18 1.36 -5.32
CA LYS A 203 -32.78 0.79 -6.52
C LYS A 203 -33.33 -0.63 -6.29
N VAL A 204 -32.94 -1.31 -5.21
CA VAL A 204 -33.34 -2.69 -4.92
C VAL A 204 -34.59 -2.70 -4.05
N ASP A 205 -35.76 -2.84 -4.66
CA ASP A 205 -37.03 -2.80 -3.92
C ASP A 205 -37.14 -3.88 -2.82
N ALA A 206 -36.48 -5.03 -3.00
CA ALA A 206 -36.44 -6.10 -2.00
C ALA A 206 -35.69 -5.74 -0.71
N LEU A 207 -34.97 -4.61 -0.68
CA LEU A 207 -34.31 -4.07 0.52
C LEU A 207 -35.18 -3.06 1.27
N LYS A 208 -36.41 -2.77 0.78
CA LYS A 208 -37.26 -1.74 1.36
C LYS A 208 -38.21 -2.30 2.41
N GLU A 209 -38.25 -1.66 3.57
CA GLU A 209 -39.28 -1.84 4.59
C GLU A 209 -40.09 -0.55 4.70
N ASN A 210 -41.42 -0.64 4.64
CA ASN A 210 -42.32 0.53 4.64
C ASN A 210 -41.97 1.60 3.59
N GLY A 211 -41.46 1.16 2.44
CA GLY A 211 -41.06 2.03 1.33
C GLY A 211 -39.70 2.71 1.49
N GLN A 212 -38.95 2.43 2.56
CA GLN A 212 -37.60 2.96 2.79
C GLN A 212 -36.55 1.85 2.71
N THR A 213 -35.43 2.13 2.06
CA THR A 213 -34.28 1.20 2.00
C THR A 213 -33.74 0.95 3.41
N VAL A 214 -33.57 -0.31 3.77
CA VAL A 214 -32.84 -0.68 4.99
C VAL A 214 -31.37 -0.83 4.63
N TYR A 215 -30.52 0.09 5.11
CA TYR A 215 -29.09 0.09 4.81
C TYR A 215 -28.33 -0.87 5.73
N PRO A 216 -27.12 -1.32 5.34
CA PRO A 216 -26.28 -2.17 6.19
C PRO A 216 -26.04 -1.60 7.60
N VAL A 217 -25.84 -0.29 7.70
CA VAL A 217 -25.65 0.41 8.98
C VAL A 217 -26.90 0.37 9.86
N ASP A 218 -28.10 0.35 9.29
CA ASP A 218 -29.35 0.22 10.06
C ASP A 218 -29.46 -1.17 10.68
N LEU A 219 -29.13 -2.22 9.91
CA LEU A 219 -29.09 -3.59 10.41
C LEU A 219 -28.04 -3.74 11.50
N TRP A 220 -26.87 -3.11 11.35
CA TRP A 220 -25.79 -3.17 12.33
C TRP A 220 -26.21 -2.54 13.65
N LYS A 221 -26.77 -1.32 13.62
CA LYS A 221 -27.29 -0.64 14.82
C LYS A 221 -28.41 -1.41 15.52
N GLN A 222 -29.22 -2.15 14.75
CA GLN A 222 -30.27 -3.00 15.29
C GLN A 222 -29.76 -4.34 15.86
N GLY A 223 -28.46 -4.62 15.77
CA GLY A 223 -27.88 -5.92 16.13
C GLY A 223 -28.30 -7.06 15.19
N LYS A 224 -28.81 -6.74 13.99
CA LYS A 224 -29.29 -7.70 12.98
C LYS A 224 -28.29 -7.94 11.84
N TRP A 225 -27.15 -7.27 11.84
CA TRP A 225 -26.11 -7.44 10.82
C TRP A 225 -25.28 -8.69 11.07
N THR A 226 -25.82 -9.82 10.62
CA THR A 226 -25.18 -11.13 10.71
C THR A 226 -24.74 -11.65 9.35
N TRP A 227 -23.97 -12.75 9.32
CA TRP A 227 -23.57 -13.45 8.10
C TRP A 227 -24.77 -13.90 7.28
N SER A 228 -25.80 -14.50 7.90
CA SER A 228 -27.02 -14.86 7.16
C SER A 228 -27.76 -13.64 6.61
N ALA A 229 -27.81 -12.53 7.39
CA ALA A 229 -28.41 -11.29 6.94
C ALA A 229 -27.64 -10.69 5.75
N PHE A 230 -26.31 -10.70 5.79
CA PHE A 230 -25.49 -10.20 4.68
C PHE A 230 -25.60 -11.08 3.44
N GLU A 231 -25.61 -12.42 3.59
CA GLU A 231 -25.83 -13.34 2.48
C GLU A 231 -27.20 -13.08 1.79
N ASP A 232 -28.28 -12.94 2.57
CA ASP A 232 -29.61 -12.60 2.04
C ASP A 232 -29.61 -11.22 1.37
N TYR A 233 -28.91 -10.25 1.95
CA TYR A 233 -28.74 -8.92 1.38
C TYR A 233 -28.05 -8.97 0.02
N LEU A 234 -26.92 -9.69 -0.06
CA LEU A 234 -26.16 -9.89 -1.29
C LEU A 234 -26.99 -10.62 -2.34
N LYS A 235 -27.80 -11.60 -1.95
CA LYS A 235 -28.71 -12.31 -2.87
C LYS A 235 -29.70 -11.34 -3.51
N LYS A 236 -30.38 -10.50 -2.73
CA LYS A 236 -31.33 -9.49 -3.23
C LYS A 236 -30.66 -8.50 -4.17
N VAL A 237 -29.45 -8.05 -3.83
CA VAL A 237 -28.63 -7.17 -4.67
C VAL A 237 -28.25 -7.87 -5.98
N ASN A 238 -27.76 -9.10 -5.90
CA ASN A 238 -27.33 -9.89 -7.05
C ASN A 238 -28.49 -10.16 -8.01
N GLU A 239 -29.67 -10.50 -7.49
CA GLU A 239 -30.88 -10.70 -8.28
C GLU A 239 -31.30 -9.42 -9.01
N TYR A 240 -31.27 -8.26 -8.34
CA TYR A 240 -31.63 -6.98 -8.95
C TYR A 240 -30.62 -6.52 -10.01
N TYR A 241 -29.33 -6.73 -9.78
CA TYR A 241 -28.25 -6.33 -10.70
C TYR A 241 -27.90 -7.39 -11.75
N ALA A 242 -28.55 -8.55 -11.72
CA ALA A 242 -28.40 -9.57 -12.74
C ALA A 242 -28.56 -8.96 -14.15
N ASN A 243 -27.52 -9.14 -14.98
CA ASN A 243 -27.42 -8.62 -16.36
C ASN A 243 -27.37 -7.10 -16.51
N LYS A 244 -27.28 -6.33 -15.42
CA LYS A 244 -27.05 -4.87 -15.50
C LYS A 244 -25.57 -4.59 -15.67
N LYS A 245 -25.27 -3.57 -16.48
CA LYS A 245 -23.91 -3.17 -16.83
C LYS A 245 -23.47 -1.96 -16.03
N SER A 246 -22.18 -1.87 -15.78
CA SER A 246 -21.57 -0.73 -15.09
C SER A 246 -21.79 0.57 -15.90
N PRO A 247 -21.92 1.72 -15.21
CA PRO A 247 -22.11 3.01 -15.87
C PRO A 247 -20.86 3.50 -16.60
N VAL A 248 -19.66 3.03 -16.24
CA VAL A 248 -18.39 3.46 -16.84
C VAL A 248 -17.92 2.46 -17.88
N ARG A 249 -17.70 1.20 -17.48
CA ARG A 249 -17.36 0.10 -18.39
C ARG A 249 -18.62 -0.68 -18.74
N THR A 250 -19.30 -0.26 -19.81
CA THR A 250 -20.63 -0.78 -20.17
C THR A 250 -20.64 -2.24 -20.65
N ASP A 251 -19.48 -2.83 -20.89
CA ASP A 251 -19.28 -4.25 -21.18
C ASP A 251 -19.22 -5.11 -19.89
N VAL A 252 -18.86 -4.50 -18.75
CA VAL A 252 -18.68 -5.18 -17.46
C VAL A 252 -20.00 -5.22 -16.67
N PRO A 253 -20.40 -6.38 -16.10
CA PRO A 253 -21.59 -6.49 -15.26
C PRO A 253 -21.39 -5.84 -13.88
N ILE A 254 -22.48 -5.40 -13.26
CA ILE A 254 -22.48 -4.98 -11.85
C ILE A 254 -22.52 -6.23 -10.97
N LYS A 255 -21.54 -6.36 -10.07
CA LYS A 255 -21.40 -7.47 -9.12
C LYS A 255 -21.99 -7.08 -7.76
N ALA A 256 -22.52 -8.05 -7.01
CA ALA A 256 -23.04 -7.78 -5.67
C ALA A 256 -21.90 -7.47 -4.68
N PHE A 257 -20.87 -8.31 -4.65
CA PHE A 257 -19.67 -8.10 -3.85
C PHE A 257 -18.41 -8.54 -4.60
N GLU A 258 -17.59 -7.57 -4.95
CA GLU A 258 -16.28 -7.77 -5.54
C GLU A 258 -15.22 -7.27 -4.58
N THR A 259 -14.23 -8.09 -4.27
CA THR A 259 -13.25 -7.78 -3.23
C THR A 259 -12.01 -8.63 -3.37
N ASP A 260 -10.95 -8.29 -2.65
CA ASP A 260 -9.84 -9.20 -2.40
C ASP A 260 -10.24 -10.17 -1.27
N TYR A 261 -10.27 -11.47 -1.58
CA TYR A 261 -10.72 -12.49 -0.64
C TYR A 261 -9.85 -12.56 0.62
N ARG A 262 -8.57 -12.15 0.56
CA ARG A 262 -7.63 -12.24 1.68
C ARG A 262 -8.10 -11.35 2.84
N TYR A 263 -8.42 -10.10 2.53
CA TYR A 263 -8.94 -9.14 3.52
C TYR A 263 -10.33 -9.54 4.02
N THR A 264 -11.18 -10.04 3.13
CA THR A 264 -12.54 -10.47 3.48
C THR A 264 -12.54 -11.69 4.40
N ALA A 265 -11.62 -12.63 4.16
CA ALA A 265 -11.42 -13.78 5.05
C ALA A 265 -10.93 -13.33 6.43
N LEU A 266 -9.93 -12.43 6.50
CA LEU A 266 -9.48 -11.88 7.78
C LEU A 266 -10.62 -11.16 8.53
N GLN A 267 -11.42 -10.33 7.85
CA GLN A 267 -12.57 -9.69 8.48
C GLN A 267 -13.60 -10.69 9.00
N ALA A 268 -13.90 -11.75 8.25
CA ALA A 268 -14.80 -12.79 8.69
C ALA A 268 -14.25 -13.52 9.93
N ILE A 269 -12.96 -13.86 9.92
CA ILE A 269 -12.27 -14.51 11.04
C ILE A 269 -12.39 -13.66 12.31
N HIS A 270 -12.08 -12.36 12.22
CA HIS A 270 -12.14 -11.42 13.35
C HIS A 270 -13.57 -11.15 13.82
N SER A 271 -14.54 -11.08 12.91
CA SER A 271 -15.95 -10.94 13.28
C SER A 271 -16.52 -12.16 14.03
N ASN A 272 -15.80 -13.30 13.98
CA ASN A 272 -16.12 -14.56 14.65
C ASN A 272 -15.22 -14.81 15.88
N GLY A 273 -14.49 -13.81 16.36
CA GLY A 273 -13.61 -13.91 17.53
C GLY A 273 -12.33 -14.71 17.30
N GLY A 274 -11.95 -14.96 16.04
CA GLY A 274 -10.72 -15.63 15.66
C GLY A 274 -9.64 -14.66 15.19
N ALA A 275 -8.43 -15.19 15.03
CA ALA A 275 -7.32 -14.53 14.32
C ALA A 275 -6.54 -15.59 13.54
N VAL A 276 -5.74 -15.17 12.55
CA VAL A 276 -4.75 -16.05 11.91
C VAL A 276 -3.48 -16.05 12.74
N TYR A 277 -2.98 -14.86 13.08
CA TYR A 277 -1.91 -14.68 14.05
C TYR A 277 -2.17 -13.44 14.89
N GLY A 278 -2.57 -13.66 16.15
CA GLY A 278 -2.94 -12.60 17.09
C GLY A 278 -2.21 -12.74 18.43
N ALA A 279 -2.81 -12.24 19.51
CA ALA A 279 -2.25 -12.30 20.86
C ALA A 279 -1.92 -13.73 21.34
N ASN A 280 -2.59 -14.74 20.79
CA ASN A 280 -2.39 -16.16 21.11
C ASN A 280 -1.41 -16.86 20.14
N GLY A 281 -0.69 -16.11 19.30
CA GLY A 281 0.15 -16.66 18.24
C GLY A 281 -0.66 -17.23 17.07
N LEU A 282 -0.16 -18.30 16.45
CA LEU A 282 -0.76 -18.91 15.25
C LEU A 282 -2.04 -19.68 15.59
N THR A 283 -3.18 -19.18 15.12
CA THR A 283 -4.53 -19.78 15.31
C THR A 283 -5.28 -19.98 14.00
N ALA A 284 -4.56 -20.03 12.87
CA ALA A 284 -5.14 -20.19 11.53
C ALA A 284 -6.02 -21.45 11.33
N ASP A 285 -5.81 -22.50 12.12
CA ASP A 285 -6.56 -23.76 12.13
C ASP A 285 -7.67 -23.82 13.19
N ALA A 286 -7.87 -22.75 13.97
CA ALA A 286 -8.90 -22.69 14.99
C ALA A 286 -10.31 -22.86 14.38
N PRO A 287 -11.28 -23.42 15.14
CA PRO A 287 -12.67 -23.58 14.68
C PRO A 287 -13.28 -22.27 14.16
N GLU A 288 -12.97 -21.15 14.79
CA GLU A 288 -13.44 -19.82 14.42
C GLU A 288 -12.92 -19.43 13.03
N ALA A 289 -11.64 -19.70 12.76
CA ALA A 289 -11.03 -19.43 11.47
C ALA A 289 -11.60 -20.32 10.37
N LYS A 290 -11.73 -21.64 10.64
CA LYS A 290 -12.32 -22.60 9.69
C LYS A 290 -13.77 -22.24 9.33
N LYS A 291 -14.60 -21.94 10.33
CA LYS A 291 -16.01 -21.52 10.15
C LYS A 291 -16.12 -20.22 9.33
N ALA A 292 -15.25 -19.25 9.58
CA ALA A 292 -15.23 -18.00 8.82
C ALA A 292 -14.83 -18.21 7.36
N VAL A 293 -13.81 -19.03 7.08
CA VAL A 293 -13.41 -19.33 5.70
C VAL A 293 -14.46 -20.16 4.97
N GLU A 294 -15.16 -21.07 5.65
CA GLU A 294 -16.31 -21.80 5.08
C GLU A 294 -17.45 -20.85 4.69
N TYR A 295 -17.71 -19.82 5.48
CA TYR A 295 -18.67 -18.78 5.12
C TYR A 295 -18.24 -18.02 3.84
N ILE A 296 -16.96 -17.64 3.72
CA ILE A 296 -16.44 -17.02 2.49
C ILE A 296 -16.53 -17.97 1.28
N ASP A 297 -16.17 -19.23 1.46
CA ASP A 297 -16.30 -20.27 0.42
C ASP A 297 -17.75 -20.43 -0.06
N SER A 298 -18.72 -20.35 0.87
CA SER A 298 -20.15 -20.36 0.57
C SER A 298 -20.57 -19.15 -0.27
N LEU A 299 -20.13 -17.93 0.08
CA LEU A 299 -20.44 -16.73 -0.70
C LEU A 299 -19.89 -16.81 -2.13
N ILE A 300 -18.66 -17.30 -2.29
CA ILE A 300 -18.02 -17.50 -3.61
C ILE A 300 -18.77 -18.57 -4.41
N SER A 301 -19.06 -19.72 -3.80
CA SER A 301 -19.77 -20.83 -4.45
C SER A 301 -21.19 -20.44 -4.91
N LYS A 302 -21.86 -19.57 -4.15
CA LYS A 302 -23.17 -19.00 -4.49
C LYS A 302 -23.08 -17.83 -5.48
N LYS A 303 -21.88 -17.44 -5.92
CA LYS A 303 -21.60 -16.29 -6.81
C LYS A 303 -22.11 -14.95 -6.24
N LEU A 304 -22.13 -14.83 -4.92
CA LEU A 304 -22.50 -13.59 -4.23
C LEU A 304 -21.27 -12.72 -3.95
N MET A 305 -20.10 -13.35 -3.84
CA MET A 305 -18.80 -12.72 -3.69
C MET A 305 -17.82 -13.23 -4.76
N MET A 306 -16.89 -12.40 -5.20
CA MET A 306 -15.82 -12.81 -6.11
C MET A 306 -14.55 -11.93 -5.96
N SER A 307 -13.38 -12.47 -6.36
CA SER A 307 -12.14 -11.69 -6.56
C SER A 307 -11.66 -11.79 -8.01
N VAL A 308 -11.27 -10.66 -8.61
CA VAL A 308 -10.63 -10.69 -9.94
C VAL A 308 -9.19 -11.13 -9.73
N ARG A 309 -8.79 -12.20 -10.40
CA ARG A 309 -7.48 -12.84 -10.26
C ARG A 309 -6.63 -12.59 -11.50
N TYR A 310 -5.31 -12.72 -11.37
CA TYR A 310 -4.38 -12.60 -12.50
C TYR A 310 -4.62 -13.66 -13.59
N GLY A 311 -5.30 -14.76 -13.24
CA GLY A 311 -5.68 -15.83 -14.15
C GLY A 311 -6.58 -16.84 -13.46
N ASP A 312 -7.18 -17.73 -14.25
CA ASP A 312 -8.06 -18.77 -13.71
C ASP A 312 -7.29 -19.83 -12.89
N ASP A 313 -6.02 -20.03 -13.22
CA ASP A 313 -5.08 -21.01 -12.66
C ASP A 313 -4.30 -20.51 -11.43
N THR A 314 -4.47 -19.25 -11.03
CA THR A 314 -3.79 -18.64 -9.88
C THR A 314 -4.79 -18.09 -8.87
N SER A 315 -4.59 -18.34 -7.58
CA SER A 315 -5.43 -17.76 -6.53
C SER A 315 -5.20 -16.25 -6.36
N VAL A 316 -4.07 -15.72 -6.84
CA VAL A 316 -3.63 -14.36 -6.53
C VAL A 316 -4.58 -13.32 -7.16
N PRO A 317 -5.22 -12.48 -6.33
CA PRO A 317 -6.09 -11.42 -6.82
C PRO A 317 -5.26 -10.26 -7.39
N GLY A 318 -5.82 -9.56 -8.37
CA GLY A 318 -5.18 -8.36 -8.90
C GLY A 318 -5.09 -7.27 -7.84
N TRP A 319 -3.91 -6.68 -7.69
CA TRP A 319 -3.64 -5.74 -6.61
C TRP A 319 -4.50 -4.47 -6.77
N THR A 320 -5.36 -4.21 -5.78
CA THR A 320 -6.25 -3.02 -5.69
C THR A 320 -7.31 -2.88 -6.78
N TRP A 321 -7.48 -3.87 -7.68
CA TRP A 321 -8.43 -3.78 -8.79
C TRP A 321 -9.86 -3.56 -8.32
N ASN A 322 -10.28 -4.24 -7.24
CA ASN A 322 -11.62 -4.10 -6.66
C ASN A 322 -11.95 -2.64 -6.25
N GLY A 323 -10.98 -1.88 -5.76
CA GLY A 323 -11.18 -0.47 -5.39
C GLY A 323 -11.42 0.42 -6.62
N SER A 324 -10.67 0.17 -7.70
CA SER A 324 -10.85 0.88 -8.97
C SER A 324 -12.18 0.53 -9.64
N ASP A 325 -12.52 -0.76 -9.66
CA ASP A 325 -13.75 -1.29 -10.24
C ASP A 325 -14.99 -0.78 -9.48
N PHE A 326 -14.91 -0.67 -8.14
CA PHE A 326 -15.94 -0.02 -7.35
C PHE A 326 -16.11 1.47 -7.71
N GLY A 327 -15.01 2.22 -7.89
CA GLY A 327 -15.06 3.61 -8.37
C GLY A 327 -15.75 3.76 -9.73
N ASN A 328 -15.60 2.76 -10.61
CA ASN A 328 -16.28 2.66 -11.90
C ASN A 328 -17.76 2.25 -11.80
N GLY A 329 -18.27 1.92 -10.61
CA GLY A 329 -19.65 1.49 -10.39
C GLY A 329 -19.92 0.03 -10.79
N GLU A 330 -18.90 -0.82 -10.74
CA GLU A 330 -18.97 -2.24 -11.15
C GLU A 330 -19.28 -3.21 -10.01
N SER A 331 -19.28 -2.73 -8.77
CA SER A 331 -19.65 -3.53 -7.62
C SER A 331 -20.51 -2.72 -6.65
N VAL A 332 -21.44 -3.39 -5.96
CA VAL A 332 -22.28 -2.76 -4.94
C VAL A 332 -21.56 -2.72 -3.59
N PHE A 333 -20.85 -3.78 -3.23
CA PHE A 333 -20.00 -3.87 -2.04
C PHE A 333 -18.53 -4.09 -2.43
N THR A 334 -17.59 -3.60 -1.63
CA THR A 334 -16.18 -3.99 -1.71
C THR A 334 -15.49 -3.76 -0.38
N ASN A 335 -14.37 -4.44 -0.13
CA ASN A 335 -13.41 -3.98 0.88
C ASN A 335 -12.50 -2.94 0.25
N MET A 336 -12.75 -1.67 0.58
CA MET A 336 -12.13 -0.54 -0.11
C MET A 336 -10.67 -0.41 0.26
N VAL A 337 -9.83 -0.16 -0.74
CA VAL A 337 -8.44 0.16 -0.51
C VAL A 337 -8.34 1.58 0.08
N PRO A 338 -7.79 1.79 1.29
CA PRO A 338 -7.84 3.07 2.00
C PRO A 338 -7.38 4.27 1.16
N TRP A 339 -6.23 4.15 0.49
CA TRP A 339 -5.65 5.21 -0.32
C TRP A 339 -6.37 5.45 -1.66
N LEU A 340 -7.24 4.54 -2.11
CA LEU A 340 -8.08 4.74 -3.30
C LEU A 340 -9.49 5.24 -2.95
N SER A 341 -9.88 5.15 -1.68
CA SER A 341 -11.25 5.42 -1.21
C SER A 341 -11.73 6.82 -1.60
N ASN A 342 -10.89 7.85 -1.44
CA ASN A 342 -11.26 9.22 -1.81
C ASN A 342 -11.61 9.34 -3.30
N GLY A 343 -10.77 8.77 -4.18
CA GLY A 343 -10.98 8.81 -5.63
C GLY A 343 -12.23 8.03 -6.05
N ALA A 344 -12.49 6.88 -5.40
CA ALA A 344 -13.72 6.13 -5.60
C ALA A 344 -14.95 6.96 -5.16
N GLY A 345 -14.92 7.55 -3.97
CA GLY A 345 -16.00 8.42 -3.46
C GLY A 345 -16.28 9.62 -4.37
N GLN A 346 -15.23 10.28 -4.89
CA GLN A 346 -15.38 11.36 -5.86
C GLN A 346 -16.01 10.88 -7.17
N SER A 347 -15.62 9.70 -7.65
CA SER A 347 -16.16 9.11 -8.88
C SER A 347 -17.65 8.78 -8.74
N LEU A 348 -18.07 8.26 -7.58
CA LEU A 348 -19.47 8.03 -7.23
C LEU A 348 -20.23 9.35 -7.15
N ALA A 349 -19.70 10.34 -6.41
CA ALA A 349 -20.34 11.65 -6.26
C ALA A 349 -20.54 12.38 -7.60
N ALA A 350 -19.59 12.25 -8.54
CA ALA A 350 -19.72 12.79 -9.89
C ALA A 350 -20.90 12.19 -10.69
N ARG A 351 -21.36 10.99 -10.33
CA ARG A 351 -22.55 10.34 -10.87
C ARG A 351 -23.81 10.57 -10.01
N GLY A 352 -23.71 11.37 -8.95
CA GLY A 352 -24.79 11.57 -7.97
C GLY A 352 -25.02 10.34 -7.09
N GLU A 353 -23.99 9.52 -6.88
CA GLU A 353 -24.04 8.31 -6.05
C GLU A 353 -23.37 8.56 -4.68
N SER A 354 -23.83 7.84 -3.66
CA SER A 354 -23.34 7.94 -2.28
C SER A 354 -22.56 6.70 -1.86
N MET A 355 -21.37 6.88 -1.28
CA MET A 355 -20.58 5.81 -0.68
C MET A 355 -20.83 5.74 0.83
N GLY A 356 -21.16 4.55 1.34
CA GLY A 356 -21.28 4.26 2.76
C GLY A 356 -20.26 3.23 3.23
N VAL A 357 -20.09 3.12 4.54
CA VAL A 357 -19.20 2.16 5.22
C VAL A 357 -19.95 1.50 6.37
N VAL A 358 -19.62 0.24 6.67
CA VAL A 358 -20.23 -0.54 7.76
C VAL A 358 -19.20 -1.53 8.33
N PRO A 359 -19.26 -1.86 9.63
CA PRO A 359 -18.55 -3.00 10.18
C PRO A 359 -18.85 -4.30 9.42
N PHE A 360 -17.86 -5.19 9.32
CA PHE A 360 -18.07 -6.51 8.74
C PHE A 360 -19.10 -7.28 9.57
N PRO A 361 -20.06 -8.00 8.96
CA PRO A 361 -21.10 -8.70 9.71
C PRO A 361 -20.53 -9.84 10.56
N ARG A 362 -21.19 -10.14 11.67
CA ARG A 362 -20.81 -11.22 12.60
C ARG A 362 -21.58 -12.52 12.34
N PRO A 363 -21.14 -13.68 12.84
CA PRO A 363 -21.94 -14.90 12.82
C PRO A 363 -23.30 -14.75 13.54
N ASP A 364 -24.29 -15.54 13.13
CA ASP A 364 -25.64 -15.50 13.70
C ASP A 364 -25.72 -15.85 15.19
N ASP A 365 -24.77 -16.64 15.68
CA ASP A 365 -24.67 -17.12 17.07
C ASP A 365 -23.88 -16.17 17.99
N ILE A 366 -23.34 -15.07 17.46
CA ILE A 366 -22.62 -14.06 18.24
C ILE A 366 -23.55 -12.85 18.50
N PRO A 367 -23.84 -12.48 19.76
CA PRO A 367 -24.55 -11.25 20.09
C PRO A 367 -23.83 -9.99 19.58
N ALA A 368 -24.58 -8.91 19.34
CA ALA A 368 -24.00 -7.68 18.75
C ALA A 368 -23.03 -6.94 19.71
N ASP A 369 -23.16 -7.17 21.01
CA ASP A 369 -22.34 -6.62 22.09
C ASP A 369 -21.30 -7.62 22.65
N ASP A 370 -21.17 -8.79 22.01
CA ASP A 370 -20.20 -9.80 22.42
C ASP A 370 -18.78 -9.35 22.10
N ALA A 371 -17.87 -9.47 23.06
CA ALA A 371 -16.47 -9.09 22.90
C ALA A 371 -15.75 -9.86 21.78
N ARG A 372 -16.26 -11.02 21.36
CA ARG A 372 -15.74 -11.77 20.21
C ARG A 372 -16.05 -11.09 18.87
N TYR A 373 -17.03 -10.19 18.81
CA TYR A 373 -17.33 -9.46 17.59
C TYR A 373 -16.37 -8.29 17.43
N GLU A 374 -15.17 -8.58 16.93
CA GLU A 374 -14.14 -7.58 16.68
C GLU A 374 -14.07 -7.21 15.20
N GLN A 375 -13.59 -5.99 14.94
CA GLN A 375 -13.19 -5.58 13.59
C GLN A 375 -11.69 -5.79 13.43
N LEU A 376 -11.28 -6.20 12.22
CA LEU A 376 -9.87 -6.40 11.90
C LEU A 376 -9.10 -5.07 12.02
N VAL A 377 -7.95 -5.11 12.69
CA VAL A 377 -6.97 -4.03 12.76
C VAL A 377 -5.59 -4.62 12.50
N THR A 378 -4.90 -4.12 11.47
CA THR A 378 -3.55 -4.57 11.11
C THR A 378 -2.52 -3.48 11.43
N PRO A 379 -1.27 -3.84 11.77
CA PRO A 379 -0.25 -2.87 12.20
C PRO A 379 0.27 -1.93 11.09
N GLY A 380 -0.08 -2.15 9.82
CA GLY A 380 0.33 -1.29 8.70
C GLY A 380 1.85 -1.06 8.63
N ASN A 381 2.26 0.20 8.47
CA ASN A 381 3.65 0.62 8.61
C ASN A 381 4.05 0.65 10.09
N GLN A 382 5.29 0.27 10.40
CA GLN A 382 5.80 0.26 11.77
C GLN A 382 7.23 0.80 11.83
N PHE A 383 7.66 1.29 12.98
CA PHE A 383 9.04 1.63 13.23
C PHE A 383 9.78 0.53 13.98
N ALA A 384 11.08 0.41 13.78
CA ALA A 384 11.96 -0.46 14.54
C ALA A 384 13.32 0.21 14.80
N VAL A 385 14.07 -0.26 15.80
CA VAL A 385 15.44 0.19 16.07
C VAL A 385 16.42 -0.87 15.56
N LEU A 386 17.40 -0.44 14.78
CA LEU A 386 18.42 -1.33 14.20
C LEU A 386 19.46 -1.74 15.25
N LYS A 387 19.95 -2.97 15.17
CA LYS A 387 21.16 -3.39 15.89
C LYS A 387 22.34 -2.52 15.51
N GLY A 388 23.21 -2.25 16.49
CA GLY A 388 24.39 -1.38 16.32
C GLY A 388 24.13 0.07 16.75
N VAL A 389 22.88 0.46 16.99
CA VAL A 389 22.55 1.71 17.69
C VAL A 389 22.84 1.51 19.19
N SER A 390 23.53 2.45 19.83
CA SER A 390 23.86 2.30 21.26
C SER A 390 22.60 2.35 22.14
N LYS A 391 22.69 1.82 23.36
CA LYS A 391 21.59 1.87 24.34
C LYS A 391 21.16 3.31 24.64
N GLU A 392 22.11 4.21 24.85
CA GLU A 392 21.85 5.62 25.15
C GLU A 392 21.18 6.31 23.96
N LYS A 393 21.65 6.02 22.74
CA LYS A 393 21.07 6.59 21.52
C LYS A 393 19.69 6.03 21.23
N THR A 394 19.45 4.75 21.54
CA THR A 394 18.14 4.11 21.46
C THR A 394 17.16 4.78 22.40
N GLU A 395 17.51 4.94 23.68
CA GLU A 395 16.64 5.59 24.66
C GLU A 395 16.26 7.01 24.23
N LEU A 396 17.25 7.79 23.74
CA LEU A 396 17.03 9.14 23.24
C LEU A 396 16.13 9.16 21.99
N ALA A 397 16.33 8.21 21.07
CA ALA A 397 15.53 8.09 19.85
C ALA A 397 14.07 7.72 20.15
N LEU A 398 13.84 6.82 21.11
CA LEU A 398 12.50 6.41 21.54
C LEU A 398 11.76 7.53 22.30
N LYS A 399 12.46 8.31 23.12
CA LYS A 399 11.90 9.53 23.73
C LYS A 399 11.53 10.57 22.67
N ALA A 400 12.42 10.80 21.69
CA ALA A 400 12.14 11.70 20.57
C ALA A 400 10.93 11.22 19.76
N TYR A 401 10.84 9.91 19.50
CA TYR A 401 9.71 9.28 18.82
C TYR A 401 8.38 9.53 19.55
N GLN A 402 8.35 9.26 20.86
CA GLN A 402 7.16 9.42 21.68
C GLN A 402 6.68 10.88 21.67
N ILE A 403 7.56 11.85 21.95
CA ILE A 403 7.23 13.28 21.93
C ILE A 403 6.75 13.70 20.53
N TYR A 404 7.42 13.24 19.47
CA TYR A 404 7.07 13.61 18.10
C TYR A 404 5.64 13.21 17.77
N TRP A 405 5.29 11.93 17.94
CA TRP A 405 3.95 11.44 17.59
C TRP A 405 2.87 11.93 18.54
N SER A 406 3.16 12.05 19.83
CA SER A 406 2.23 12.65 20.80
C SER A 406 1.89 14.09 20.39
N THR A 407 2.90 14.89 20.03
CA THR A 407 2.72 16.28 19.60
C THR A 407 1.97 16.40 18.27
N VAL A 408 2.24 15.51 17.31
CA VAL A 408 1.52 15.45 16.04
C VAL A 408 0.02 15.30 16.32
N TYR A 409 -0.38 14.29 17.09
CA TYR A 409 -1.79 13.99 17.29
C TYR A 409 -2.50 14.97 18.22
N LYS A 410 -1.82 15.52 19.23
CA LYS A 410 -2.32 16.65 20.04
C LYS A 410 -2.58 17.90 19.18
N THR A 411 -1.70 18.17 18.23
CA THR A 411 -1.89 19.29 17.29
C THR A 411 -3.06 19.03 16.34
N LEU A 412 -3.11 17.86 15.71
CA LEU A 412 -4.19 17.49 14.80
C LEU A 412 -5.54 17.46 15.50
N SER A 413 -5.61 16.95 16.73
CA SER A 413 -6.85 16.94 17.52
C SER A 413 -7.18 18.30 18.13
N SER A 414 -6.25 19.27 18.11
CA SER A 414 -6.37 20.51 18.91
C SER A 414 -6.77 20.18 20.35
N SER A 415 -6.00 19.28 20.98
CA SER A 415 -6.23 18.76 22.32
C SER A 415 -4.92 18.48 23.04
N ASP A 416 -4.98 18.39 24.37
CA ASP A 416 -3.83 17.99 25.18
C ASP A 416 -3.62 16.47 25.21
N LYS A 417 -4.54 15.72 24.59
CA LYS A 417 -4.50 14.26 24.43
C LYS A 417 -4.43 13.86 22.95
N ALA A 418 -3.50 12.98 22.62
CA ALA A 418 -3.34 12.41 21.29
C ALA A 418 -4.57 11.58 20.89
N LEU A 419 -5.10 10.76 21.82
CA LEU A 419 -6.23 9.87 21.53
C LEU A 419 -7.55 10.60 21.23
N ASP A 420 -7.69 11.88 21.60
CA ASP A 420 -8.81 12.72 21.18
C ASP A 420 -8.88 12.90 19.66
N PHE A 421 -7.82 12.53 18.93
CA PHE A 421 -7.82 12.46 17.46
C PHE A 421 -9.00 11.63 16.93
N PHE A 422 -9.30 10.49 17.54
CA PHE A 422 -10.37 9.61 17.07
C PHE A 422 -11.76 10.21 17.18
N THR A 423 -11.98 11.12 18.13
CA THR A 423 -13.29 11.76 18.30
C THR A 423 -13.37 13.07 17.53
N LYS A 424 -12.32 13.89 17.58
CA LYS A 424 -12.31 15.24 17.00
C LYS A 424 -12.08 15.26 15.49
N GLN A 425 -11.33 14.29 14.94
CA GLN A 425 -11.04 14.24 13.51
C GLN A 425 -11.93 13.30 12.71
N ALA A 426 -12.80 12.54 13.37
CA ALA A 426 -13.60 11.49 12.73
C ALA A 426 -14.36 11.98 11.48
N LYS A 427 -15.09 13.09 11.60
CA LYS A 427 -15.92 13.59 10.49
C LYS A 427 -15.08 14.04 9.31
N MET A 428 -14.00 14.77 9.57
CA MET A 428 -13.09 15.24 8.51
C MET A 428 -12.41 14.05 7.83
N THR A 429 -11.95 13.08 8.61
CA THR A 429 -11.37 11.85 8.09
C THR A 429 -12.37 11.09 7.22
N ALA A 430 -13.62 10.88 7.67
CA ALA A 430 -14.64 10.19 6.89
C ALA A 430 -14.91 10.87 5.53
N VAL A 431 -14.97 12.21 5.51
CA VAL A 431 -15.09 12.99 4.27
C VAL A 431 -13.86 12.80 3.38
N ASN A 432 -12.66 12.80 3.95
CA ASN A 432 -11.42 12.56 3.20
C ASN A 432 -11.34 11.14 2.64
N TYR A 433 -11.99 10.16 3.27
CA TYR A 433 -12.16 8.81 2.69
C TYR A 433 -13.24 8.75 1.60
N GLY A 434 -14.00 9.82 1.38
CA GLY A 434 -15.05 9.89 0.36
C GLY A 434 -16.41 9.33 0.82
N PHE A 435 -16.59 9.07 2.12
CA PHE A 435 -17.87 8.62 2.66
C PHE A 435 -18.88 9.77 2.69
N ASP A 436 -20.12 9.51 2.29
CA ASP A 436 -21.18 10.53 2.21
C ASP A 436 -21.83 10.79 3.58
N VAL A 437 -21.01 11.20 4.55
CA VAL A 437 -21.45 11.56 5.91
C VAL A 437 -22.21 12.88 5.99
N THR A 438 -22.32 13.59 4.87
CA THR A 438 -23.08 14.84 4.75
C THR A 438 -24.51 14.66 4.25
N ASN A 439 -24.85 13.46 3.78
CA ASN A 439 -26.19 13.14 3.32
C ASN A 439 -27.22 13.27 4.46
N GLU A 440 -28.33 13.99 4.21
CA GLU A 440 -29.34 14.24 5.23
C GLU A 440 -30.04 12.97 5.73
N LYS A 441 -30.12 11.91 4.92
CA LYS A 441 -30.83 10.68 5.27
C LYS A 441 -29.92 9.62 5.87
N ILE A 442 -28.77 9.38 5.25
CA ILE A 442 -27.88 8.25 5.58
C ILE A 442 -26.56 8.68 6.23
N GLY A 443 -26.24 9.98 6.22
CA GLY A 443 -24.93 10.47 6.62
C GLY A 443 -24.59 10.18 8.09
N GLN A 444 -25.58 10.27 8.99
CA GLN A 444 -25.38 9.91 10.39
C GLN A 444 -25.07 8.41 10.56
N GLY A 445 -25.81 7.53 9.89
CA GLY A 445 -25.58 6.07 9.97
C GLY A 445 -24.21 5.69 9.40
N ILE A 446 -23.79 6.31 8.30
CA ILE A 446 -22.45 6.13 7.71
C ILE A 446 -21.37 6.61 8.69
N MET A 447 -21.58 7.75 9.36
CA MET A 447 -20.64 8.27 10.35
C MET A 447 -20.47 7.32 11.53
N GLU A 448 -21.57 6.76 12.04
CA GLU A 448 -21.55 5.77 13.12
C GLU A 448 -20.86 4.47 12.69
N GLY A 449 -21.12 3.98 11.47
CA GLY A 449 -20.44 2.84 10.89
C GLY A 449 -18.92 3.06 10.74
N PHE A 450 -18.52 4.25 10.31
CA PHE A 450 -17.11 4.65 10.23
C PHE A 450 -16.44 4.66 11.61
N THR A 451 -17.08 5.24 12.62
CA THR A 451 -16.54 5.23 13.99
C THR A 451 -16.52 3.83 14.59
N GLY A 452 -17.44 2.95 14.19
CA GLY A 452 -17.51 1.56 14.67
C GLY A 452 -16.38 0.66 14.15
N ILE A 453 -15.68 1.07 13.09
CA ILE A 453 -14.48 0.37 12.58
C ILE A 453 -13.18 1.09 12.93
N ALA A 454 -13.26 2.24 13.60
CA ALA A 454 -12.09 3.03 13.95
C ALA A 454 -11.34 2.44 15.15
N GLY A 455 -10.01 2.48 15.11
CA GLY A 455 -9.16 2.06 16.23
C GLY A 455 -7.76 1.67 15.76
N SER A 456 -6.74 2.03 16.54
CA SER A 456 -5.32 1.88 16.17
C SER A 456 -4.64 0.64 16.72
N LYS A 457 -5.24 -0.09 17.66
CA LYS A 457 -4.58 -1.24 18.29
C LYS A 457 -4.70 -2.48 17.40
N PRO A 458 -3.60 -3.00 16.82
CA PRO A 458 -3.67 -4.16 15.95
C PRO A 458 -4.11 -5.42 16.71
N ASN A 459 -4.93 -6.26 16.06
CA ASN A 459 -5.33 -7.57 16.55
C ASN A 459 -4.96 -8.71 15.59
N GLU A 460 -4.38 -8.38 14.43
CA GLU A 460 -3.94 -9.34 13.41
C GLU A 460 -2.56 -8.98 12.86
N TYR A 461 -1.66 -9.95 12.90
CA TYR A 461 -0.27 -9.78 12.50
C TYR A 461 0.15 -10.70 11.34
N SER A 462 -0.70 -11.62 10.88
CA SER A 462 -0.37 -12.54 9.77
C SER A 462 0.09 -11.84 8.49
N GLY A 463 -0.42 -10.63 8.21
CA GLY A 463 -0.02 -9.81 7.06
C GLY A 463 1.44 -9.33 7.09
N ILE A 464 2.07 -9.35 8.27
CA ILE A 464 3.46 -8.90 8.46
C ILE A 464 4.41 -10.06 8.80
N MET A 465 3.96 -11.31 8.68
CA MET A 465 4.77 -12.49 8.98
C MET A 465 5.51 -13.01 7.74
N PRO A 466 6.71 -13.62 7.90
CA PRO A 466 7.47 -14.18 6.78
C PRO A 466 6.72 -15.27 5.99
N TRP A 467 5.74 -15.92 6.61
CA TRP A 467 4.92 -16.96 5.99
C TRP A 467 3.59 -16.45 5.42
N SER A 468 3.34 -15.13 5.39
CA SER A 468 2.04 -14.55 5.01
C SER A 468 1.49 -15.12 3.69
N ASN A 469 2.32 -15.13 2.64
CA ASN A 469 1.93 -15.63 1.31
C ASN A 469 1.60 -17.14 1.29
N LEU A 470 2.28 -17.94 2.13
CA LEU A 470 1.97 -19.37 2.27
C LEU A 470 0.53 -19.55 2.80
N TRP A 471 0.12 -18.72 3.76
CA TRP A 471 -1.26 -18.77 4.23
C TRP A 471 -2.25 -18.17 3.22
N THR A 472 -2.02 -16.95 2.72
CA THR A 472 -3.00 -16.23 1.89
C THR A 472 -3.23 -16.86 0.52
N ASP A 473 -2.16 -17.24 -0.17
CA ASP A 473 -2.23 -17.59 -1.59
C ASP A 473 -2.26 -19.11 -1.76
N THR A 474 -1.39 -19.82 -1.02
CA THR A 474 -1.23 -21.27 -1.13
C THR A 474 -2.27 -22.05 -0.34
N ILE A 475 -2.55 -21.69 0.91
CA ILE A 475 -3.51 -22.43 1.75
C ILE A 475 -4.92 -21.90 1.53
N LEU A 476 -5.16 -20.63 1.86
CA LEU A 476 -6.48 -19.99 1.76
C LEU A 476 -6.93 -19.92 0.29
N GLY A 477 -6.14 -19.26 -0.56
CA GLY A 477 -6.48 -19.03 -1.96
C GLY A 477 -6.77 -20.30 -2.74
N ASN A 478 -5.83 -21.27 -2.74
CA ASN A 478 -6.05 -22.52 -3.47
C ASN A 478 -7.25 -23.31 -2.94
N SER A 479 -7.54 -23.26 -1.63
CA SER A 479 -8.69 -23.95 -1.06
C SER A 479 -10.05 -23.36 -1.48
N LEU A 480 -10.13 -22.03 -1.63
CA LEU A 480 -11.33 -21.34 -2.08
C LEU A 480 -11.61 -21.59 -3.56
N TYR A 481 -10.56 -21.58 -4.38
CA TYR A 481 -10.67 -21.70 -5.84
C TYR A 481 -10.45 -23.12 -6.39
N GLY A 482 -10.18 -24.12 -5.53
CA GLY A 482 -9.98 -25.51 -5.92
C GLY A 482 -8.74 -25.73 -6.80
N LEU A 483 -7.67 -24.96 -6.57
CA LEU A 483 -6.45 -24.98 -7.37
C LEU A 483 -5.43 -25.96 -6.80
N ASN A 484 -4.51 -26.42 -7.65
CA ASN A 484 -3.34 -27.23 -7.26
C ASN A 484 -3.69 -28.51 -6.46
N GLY A 485 -4.90 -29.06 -6.66
CA GLY A 485 -5.38 -30.22 -5.91
C GLY A 485 -5.63 -29.94 -4.42
N SER A 486 -5.73 -28.68 -4.01
CA SER A 486 -5.95 -28.29 -2.62
C SER A 486 -7.35 -28.72 -2.15
N PRO A 487 -7.47 -29.34 -0.96
CA PRO A 487 -8.78 -29.56 -0.33
C PRO A 487 -9.39 -28.22 0.13
N LYS A 488 -10.62 -28.27 0.67
CA LYS A 488 -11.22 -27.13 1.35
C LYS A 488 -10.39 -26.71 2.57
N TYR A 489 -10.53 -25.45 2.98
CA TYR A 489 -9.61 -24.76 3.89
C TYR A 489 -9.24 -25.57 5.13
N GLY A 490 -10.21 -26.17 5.82
CA GLY A 490 -9.96 -26.98 7.01
C GLY A 490 -8.93 -28.11 6.77
N GLY A 491 -9.08 -28.86 5.67
CA GLY A 491 -8.10 -29.88 5.29
C GLY A 491 -6.78 -29.29 4.77
N ALA A 492 -6.83 -28.13 4.12
CA ALA A 492 -5.65 -27.48 3.55
C ALA A 492 -4.71 -26.95 4.66
N ILE A 493 -5.28 -26.26 5.66
CA ILE A 493 -4.52 -25.77 6.82
C ILE A 493 -4.02 -26.92 7.68
N ASP A 494 -4.82 -27.97 7.91
CA ASP A 494 -4.38 -29.14 8.69
C ASP A 494 -3.19 -29.86 8.03
N ALA A 495 -3.16 -29.93 6.69
CA ALA A 495 -2.06 -30.55 5.95
C ALA A 495 -0.80 -29.70 5.88
N GLN A 496 -0.92 -28.36 5.87
CA GLN A 496 0.18 -27.45 5.55
C GLN A 496 0.65 -26.56 6.71
N LYS A 497 -0.06 -26.54 7.85
CA LYS A 497 0.32 -25.75 9.03
C LYS A 497 1.76 -26.03 9.51
N GLY A 498 2.25 -27.26 9.33
CA GLY A 498 3.65 -27.61 9.62
C GLY A 498 4.66 -26.70 8.90
N GLN A 499 4.40 -26.33 7.65
CA GLN A 499 5.27 -25.43 6.88
C GLN A 499 5.28 -24.00 7.45
N ILE A 500 4.15 -23.53 7.98
CA ILE A 500 4.08 -22.24 8.69
C ILE A 500 4.93 -22.30 9.97
N LEU A 501 4.78 -23.38 10.73
CA LEU A 501 5.55 -23.60 11.98
C LEU A 501 7.04 -23.71 11.72
N ASP A 502 7.46 -24.31 10.60
CA ASP A 502 8.87 -24.38 10.21
C ASP A 502 9.45 -22.97 9.94
N VAL A 503 8.70 -22.09 9.27
CA VAL A 503 9.11 -20.69 9.03
C VAL A 503 9.16 -19.89 10.34
N ILE A 504 8.19 -20.09 11.24
CA ILE A 504 8.19 -19.50 12.59
C ILE A 504 9.44 -19.96 13.35
N SER A 505 9.72 -21.26 13.37
CA SER A 505 10.86 -21.85 14.07
C SER A 505 12.20 -21.37 13.49
N ALA A 506 12.29 -21.19 12.18
CA ALA A 506 13.47 -20.63 11.53
C ALA A 506 13.71 -19.17 11.94
N THR A 507 12.63 -18.38 12.07
CA THR A 507 12.68 -17.00 12.56
C THR A 507 13.11 -16.93 14.02
N GLU A 508 12.52 -17.74 14.89
CA GLU A 508 12.92 -17.85 16.30
C GLU A 508 14.40 -18.24 16.45
N LYS A 509 14.85 -19.20 15.64
CA LYS A 509 16.26 -19.59 15.62
C LYS A 509 17.16 -18.43 15.20
N ALA A 510 16.79 -17.65 14.18
CA ALA A 510 17.56 -16.47 13.78
C ALA A 510 17.65 -15.46 14.94
N LEU A 511 16.51 -15.15 15.56
CA LEU A 511 16.38 -14.21 16.69
C LEU A 511 17.11 -14.68 17.96
N SER A 512 17.27 -15.99 18.17
CA SER A 512 18.01 -16.56 19.32
C SER A 512 19.52 -16.33 19.30
N THR A 513 20.05 -15.74 18.21
CA THR A 513 21.48 -15.46 18.04
C THR A 513 21.73 -13.96 17.93
N ASP A 514 22.97 -13.52 18.12
CA ASP A 514 23.35 -12.12 17.84
C ASP A 514 23.61 -11.86 16.34
N LYS A 515 23.63 -12.91 15.52
CA LYS A 515 24.02 -12.82 14.11
C LYS A 515 22.86 -12.36 13.25
N THR A 516 23.14 -11.38 12.39
CA THR A 516 22.25 -11.05 11.27
C THR A 516 22.24 -12.20 10.26
N VAL A 517 21.08 -12.43 9.66
CA VAL A 517 20.84 -13.48 8.68
C VAL A 517 20.43 -12.84 7.37
N ASP A 518 21.04 -13.27 6.27
CA ASP A 518 20.49 -13.00 4.95
C ASP A 518 19.47 -14.09 4.61
N ASN A 519 18.22 -13.68 4.42
CA ASN A 519 17.09 -14.55 4.09
C ASN A 519 16.42 -14.14 2.77
N MET A 520 17.08 -13.29 1.98
CA MET A 520 16.54 -12.80 0.72
C MET A 520 17.01 -13.72 -0.41
N PRO A 521 16.10 -14.34 -1.17
CA PRO A 521 16.53 -15.17 -2.29
C PRO A 521 16.98 -14.31 -3.49
N PRO A 522 17.83 -14.88 -4.37
CA PRO A 522 18.15 -14.28 -5.66
C PRO A 522 16.93 -13.85 -6.48
N SER A 523 17.07 -12.71 -7.13
CA SER A 523 16.12 -12.18 -8.12
C SER A 523 16.65 -12.36 -9.55
N PHE A 524 15.74 -12.42 -10.52
CA PHE A 524 16.07 -12.62 -11.93
C PHE A 524 15.40 -11.56 -12.78
N ALA A 525 16.09 -11.08 -13.82
CA ALA A 525 15.55 -10.08 -14.73
C ALA A 525 16.00 -10.33 -16.18
N LEU A 526 15.20 -9.82 -17.12
CA LEU A 526 15.57 -9.73 -18.53
C LEU A 526 16.69 -8.71 -18.74
N VAL A 527 17.58 -9.02 -19.67
CA VAL A 527 18.58 -8.12 -20.22
C VAL A 527 18.08 -7.67 -21.59
N GLY A 528 17.49 -6.47 -21.65
CA GLY A 528 16.98 -5.89 -22.90
C GLY A 528 15.53 -6.26 -23.21
N LYS A 529 15.28 -6.84 -24.39
CA LYS A 529 13.93 -7.08 -24.94
C LYS A 529 13.40 -8.47 -24.57
N ALA A 530 12.16 -8.76 -24.99
CA ALA A 530 11.57 -10.09 -24.87
C ALA A 530 12.47 -11.17 -25.50
N ILE A 531 12.53 -12.35 -24.87
CA ILE A 531 13.30 -13.49 -25.36
C ILE A 531 12.61 -14.06 -26.60
N ALA A 532 13.33 -14.06 -27.72
CA ALA A 532 12.87 -14.68 -28.96
C ALA A 532 13.96 -15.58 -29.55
N ILE A 533 13.57 -16.80 -29.93
CA ILE A 533 14.44 -17.79 -30.58
C ILE A 533 13.77 -18.34 -31.84
N ALA A 534 14.57 -18.67 -32.86
CA ALA A 534 14.03 -19.23 -34.10
C ALA A 534 13.53 -20.66 -33.89
N ALA A 535 12.41 -21.02 -34.54
CA ALA A 535 11.92 -22.39 -34.57
C ALA A 535 13.02 -23.37 -35.04
N GLY A 536 13.18 -24.46 -34.30
CA GLY A 536 14.24 -25.46 -34.49
C GLY A 536 15.56 -25.14 -33.78
N THR A 537 15.70 -23.98 -33.13
CA THR A 537 16.86 -23.67 -32.29
C THR A 537 16.87 -24.58 -31.08
N ASP A 538 18.00 -25.24 -30.82
CA ASP A 538 18.18 -26.04 -29.60
C ASP A 538 18.36 -25.11 -28.39
N PRO A 539 17.44 -25.12 -27.40
CA PRO A 539 17.54 -24.25 -26.22
C PRO A 539 18.86 -24.43 -25.43
N ALA A 540 19.53 -25.58 -25.53
CA ALA A 540 20.82 -25.82 -24.90
C ALA A 540 21.97 -25.01 -25.52
N THR A 541 21.78 -24.48 -26.73
CA THR A 541 22.78 -23.67 -27.46
C THR A 541 22.59 -22.16 -27.29
N VAL A 542 21.48 -21.75 -26.65
CA VAL A 542 21.16 -20.35 -26.41
C VAL A 542 22.03 -19.79 -25.28
N LYS A 543 22.62 -18.60 -25.50
CA LYS A 543 23.41 -17.88 -24.50
C LYS A 543 22.51 -17.12 -23.53
N TRP A 544 21.93 -17.85 -22.59
CA TRP A 544 20.95 -17.31 -21.64
C TRP A 544 21.50 -16.16 -20.77
N ASP A 545 22.80 -16.17 -20.47
CA ASP A 545 23.52 -15.12 -19.75
C ASP A 545 23.52 -13.75 -20.46
N THR A 546 23.29 -13.73 -21.77
CA THR A 546 23.16 -12.48 -22.55
C THR A 546 21.75 -11.91 -22.55
N LEU A 547 20.75 -12.72 -22.17
CA LEU A 547 19.33 -12.39 -22.21
C LEU A 547 18.72 -12.25 -20.81
N LEU A 548 19.36 -12.85 -19.81
CA LEU A 548 18.89 -12.98 -18.45
C LEU A 548 20.05 -12.72 -17.49
N LYS A 549 19.73 -12.10 -16.36
CA LYS A 549 20.67 -11.93 -15.25
C LYS A 549 20.06 -12.42 -13.94
N ALA A 550 20.93 -12.87 -13.04
CA ALA A 550 20.60 -13.24 -11.68
C ALA A 550 21.36 -12.31 -10.73
N THR A 551 20.67 -11.72 -9.78
CA THR A 551 21.23 -10.76 -8.82
C THR A 551 20.66 -11.02 -7.44
N ASP A 552 21.50 -10.97 -6.44
CA ASP A 552 21.11 -10.94 -5.04
C ASP A 552 21.37 -9.57 -4.42
N GLY A 553 20.52 -9.20 -3.46
CA GLY A 553 20.61 -7.93 -2.77
C GLY A 553 21.93 -7.77 -2.03
N ILE A 554 22.43 -8.81 -1.36
CA ILE A 554 23.63 -8.76 -0.51
C ILE A 554 24.88 -9.19 -1.26
N ASP A 555 24.79 -10.26 -2.07
CA ASP A 555 25.93 -10.82 -2.81
C ASP A 555 26.20 -10.11 -4.15
N GLY A 556 25.25 -9.32 -4.67
CA GLY A 556 25.37 -8.64 -5.95
C GLY A 556 25.11 -9.56 -7.15
N ASP A 557 25.89 -9.42 -8.23
CA ASP A 557 25.70 -10.24 -9.43
C ASP A 557 26.03 -11.71 -9.15
N ILE A 558 25.08 -12.61 -9.43
CA ILE A 558 25.31 -14.05 -9.34
C ILE A 558 25.89 -14.52 -10.67
N PRO A 559 27.09 -15.15 -10.68
CA PRO A 559 27.67 -15.69 -11.90
C PRO A 559 26.69 -16.65 -12.56
N PHE A 560 26.37 -16.44 -13.84
CA PHE A 560 25.35 -17.23 -14.53
C PHE A 560 25.70 -18.73 -14.60
N ALA A 561 26.97 -19.10 -14.45
CA ALA A 561 27.42 -20.48 -14.30
C ALA A 561 26.82 -21.20 -13.06
N ASN A 562 26.39 -20.45 -12.05
CA ASN A 562 25.72 -20.95 -10.84
C ASN A 562 24.19 -20.98 -10.99
N VAL A 563 23.65 -20.55 -12.13
CA VAL A 563 22.22 -20.52 -12.42
C VAL A 563 21.83 -21.79 -13.17
N LYS A 564 20.89 -22.55 -12.60
CA LYS A 564 20.24 -23.66 -13.28
C LYS A 564 19.19 -23.10 -14.24
N VAL A 565 19.30 -23.50 -15.51
CA VAL A 565 18.34 -23.13 -16.57
C VAL A 565 17.52 -24.35 -16.96
N ASP A 566 16.20 -24.26 -16.83
CA ASP A 566 15.23 -25.26 -17.30
C ASP A 566 14.44 -24.66 -18.48
N THR A 567 14.48 -25.35 -19.61
CA THR A 567 13.82 -24.96 -20.88
C THR A 567 12.74 -25.96 -21.31
N SER A 568 12.34 -26.87 -20.41
CA SER A 568 11.35 -27.91 -20.69
C SER A 568 9.97 -27.37 -21.05
N GLY A 569 9.68 -26.10 -20.71
CA GLY A 569 8.46 -25.40 -21.11
C GLY A 569 8.40 -25.00 -22.59
N ILE A 570 9.47 -25.18 -23.37
CA ILE A 570 9.54 -24.77 -24.78
C ILE A 570 9.32 -25.97 -25.70
N THR A 571 8.43 -25.83 -26.69
CA THR A 571 8.40 -26.73 -27.84
C THR A 571 9.17 -26.12 -29.01
N LYS A 572 10.48 -26.39 -29.09
CA LYS A 572 11.41 -25.67 -29.99
C LYS A 572 11.03 -25.65 -31.47
N ASP A 573 10.33 -26.67 -31.97
CA ASP A 573 9.96 -26.80 -33.38
C ASP A 573 8.59 -26.19 -33.72
N LYS A 574 7.89 -25.66 -32.71
CA LYS A 574 6.56 -25.08 -32.87
C LYS A 574 6.62 -23.59 -32.61
N VAL A 575 6.16 -22.81 -33.58
CA VAL A 575 5.97 -21.36 -33.42
C VAL A 575 4.93 -21.11 -32.33
N GLY A 576 5.25 -20.23 -31.40
CA GLY A 576 4.38 -19.92 -30.28
C GLY A 576 5.05 -19.07 -29.21
N LYS A 577 4.22 -18.50 -28.33
CA LYS A 577 4.66 -17.88 -27.08
C LYS A 577 4.50 -18.89 -25.95
N TYR A 578 5.57 -19.13 -25.20
CA TYR A 578 5.62 -20.05 -24.07
C TYR A 578 5.82 -19.25 -22.81
N ASP A 579 4.75 -18.97 -22.05
CA ASP A 579 4.81 -18.07 -20.89
C ASP A 579 5.74 -18.59 -19.77
N ASN A 580 5.91 -19.92 -19.66
CA ASN A 580 6.87 -20.58 -18.77
C ASN A 580 8.03 -21.23 -19.54
N GLY A 581 8.48 -20.58 -20.62
CA GLY A 581 9.50 -21.15 -21.51
C GLY A 581 10.83 -21.41 -20.81
N VAL A 582 11.32 -20.45 -20.02
CA VAL A 582 12.57 -20.60 -19.26
C VAL A 582 12.30 -20.42 -17.78
N VAL A 583 12.79 -21.36 -16.99
CA VAL A 583 12.78 -21.30 -15.53
C VAL A 583 14.23 -21.27 -15.04
N LEU A 584 14.58 -20.23 -14.30
CA LEU A 584 15.88 -20.07 -13.67
C LEU A 584 15.78 -20.44 -12.19
N THR A 585 16.83 -21.07 -11.66
CA THR A 585 16.98 -21.33 -10.23
C THR A 585 18.43 -21.11 -9.82
N ALA A 586 18.65 -20.37 -8.75
CA ALA A 586 19.99 -20.12 -8.22
C ALA A 586 19.93 -20.03 -6.69
N LYS A 587 21.07 -20.30 -6.05
CA LYS A 587 21.26 -20.05 -4.63
C LYS A 587 22.28 -18.95 -4.44
N ASP A 588 22.05 -18.11 -3.45
CA ASP A 588 23.00 -17.12 -2.98
C ASP A 588 24.06 -17.76 -2.05
N ALA A 589 24.95 -16.96 -1.47
CA ALA A 589 25.98 -17.42 -0.54
C ALA A 589 25.41 -17.85 0.81
N ALA A 590 24.25 -17.31 1.21
CA ALA A 590 23.53 -17.70 2.43
C ALA A 590 22.73 -19.01 2.26
N GLY A 591 22.60 -19.51 1.03
CA GLY A 591 21.89 -20.73 0.66
C GLY A 591 20.41 -20.53 0.37
N ASN A 592 19.92 -19.29 0.28
CA ASN A 592 18.54 -19.00 -0.11
C ASN A 592 18.36 -19.29 -1.60
N GLU A 593 17.28 -19.98 -1.95
CA GLU A 593 16.99 -20.37 -3.33
C GLU A 593 15.97 -19.43 -3.97
N GLY A 594 16.36 -18.80 -5.07
CA GLY A 594 15.49 -17.97 -5.89
C GLY A 594 15.03 -18.71 -7.15
N LYS A 595 13.82 -18.41 -7.61
CA LYS A 595 13.27 -18.91 -8.88
C LYS A 595 12.71 -17.78 -9.73
N GLY A 596 13.08 -17.74 -11.00
CA GLY A 596 12.55 -16.80 -12.00
C GLY A 596 11.92 -17.55 -13.17
N THR A 597 10.82 -17.05 -13.72
CA THR A 597 10.18 -17.65 -14.90
C THR A 597 10.01 -16.58 -15.98
N PHE A 598 10.37 -16.93 -17.21
CA PHE A 598 10.38 -16.01 -18.35
C PHE A 598 9.70 -16.62 -19.56
N ALA A 599 8.88 -15.79 -20.22
CA ALA A 599 8.25 -16.15 -21.47
C ALA A 599 9.30 -16.20 -22.60
N VAL A 600 9.17 -17.19 -23.49
CA VAL A 600 9.99 -17.31 -24.70
C VAL A 600 9.09 -17.34 -25.93
N ILE A 601 9.43 -16.50 -26.91
CA ILE A 601 8.80 -16.50 -28.23
C ILE A 601 9.63 -17.40 -29.14
N VAL A 602 9.00 -18.44 -29.70
CA VAL A 602 9.57 -19.24 -30.78
C VAL A 602 8.98 -18.71 -32.08
N PHE A 603 9.80 -18.08 -32.93
CA PHE A 603 9.34 -17.44 -34.16
C PHE A 603 9.81 -18.19 -35.42
N ASP A 604 9.08 -18.01 -36.52
CA ASP A 604 9.48 -18.56 -37.82
C ASP A 604 10.57 -17.68 -38.46
N ALA A 605 11.82 -18.15 -38.44
CA ALA A 605 12.94 -17.45 -39.07
C ALA A 605 12.84 -17.34 -40.60
N LYS A 606 11.92 -18.08 -41.24
CA LYS A 606 11.63 -17.99 -42.68
C LYS A 606 10.47 -17.04 -42.98
N ASN A 607 9.90 -16.38 -41.97
CA ASN A 607 8.86 -15.40 -42.17
C ASN A 607 9.37 -14.24 -43.07
N THR A 608 8.62 -13.93 -44.12
CA THR A 608 8.85 -12.79 -45.02
C THR A 608 7.70 -11.78 -45.00
N THR A 609 6.71 -11.99 -44.13
CA THR A 609 5.55 -11.11 -43.98
C THR A 609 5.93 -9.96 -43.06
N ALA A 610 5.79 -8.73 -43.55
CA ALA A 610 5.99 -7.53 -42.74
C ALA A 610 5.02 -7.48 -41.55
N PRO A 611 5.45 -6.96 -40.39
CA PRO A 611 4.56 -6.74 -39.26
C PRO A 611 3.48 -5.68 -39.57
N THR A 612 2.41 -5.67 -38.79
CA THR A 612 1.38 -4.63 -38.81
C THR A 612 1.63 -3.64 -37.68
N ILE A 613 1.51 -2.35 -37.96
CA ILE A 613 1.60 -1.27 -36.97
C ILE A 613 0.46 -0.28 -37.15
N THR A 614 -0.19 0.12 -36.06
CA THR A 614 -1.29 1.10 -36.06
C THR A 614 -1.11 2.13 -34.95
N ALA A 615 -1.43 3.39 -35.25
CA ALA A 615 -1.39 4.46 -34.27
C ALA A 615 -2.55 4.33 -33.28
N LYS A 616 -2.29 4.76 -32.05
CA LYS A 616 -3.31 4.94 -31.01
C LYS A 616 -4.26 6.09 -31.36
N GLU A 617 -5.54 5.94 -31.07
CA GLU A 617 -6.47 7.06 -31.20
C GLU A 617 -6.24 8.04 -30.04
N GLY A 618 -6.01 9.32 -30.35
CA GLY A 618 -5.80 10.35 -29.34
C GLY A 618 -4.56 10.13 -28.46
N TYR A 619 -3.43 9.69 -29.04
CA TYR A 619 -2.16 9.59 -28.31
C TYR A 619 -1.73 10.93 -27.68
N ARG A 620 -0.92 10.82 -26.62
CA ARG A 620 -0.46 11.97 -25.84
C ARG A 620 0.28 13.00 -26.69
N THR A 621 0.29 14.23 -26.20
CA THR A 621 1.16 15.30 -26.68
C THR A 621 2.53 15.21 -26.00
N ILE A 622 3.53 15.85 -26.61
CA ILE A 622 4.87 16.04 -26.04
C ILE A 622 4.94 17.45 -25.47
N LYS A 623 5.51 17.61 -24.27
CA LYS A 623 5.69 18.94 -23.68
C LYS A 623 6.88 19.66 -24.30
N VAL A 624 6.83 20.98 -24.37
CA VAL A 624 7.99 21.79 -24.75
C VAL A 624 9.17 21.46 -23.83
N ASN A 625 10.32 21.16 -24.42
CA ASN A 625 11.56 20.70 -23.79
C ASN A 625 11.51 19.30 -23.15
N GLU A 626 10.50 18.47 -23.45
CA GLU A 626 10.52 17.06 -23.08
C GLU A 626 11.63 16.31 -23.83
N ASP A 627 12.32 15.42 -23.11
CA ASP A 627 13.40 14.61 -23.66
C ASP A 627 12.84 13.51 -24.57
N ALA A 628 12.78 13.79 -25.88
CA ALA A 628 12.26 12.88 -26.90
C ALA A 628 12.96 11.51 -26.93
N SER A 629 14.20 11.41 -26.44
CA SER A 629 14.94 10.14 -26.37
C SER A 629 14.41 9.19 -25.29
N LYS A 630 13.66 9.72 -24.32
CA LYS A 630 13.04 8.96 -23.22
C LYS A 630 11.56 8.63 -23.46
N VAL A 631 10.98 9.11 -24.57
CA VAL A 631 9.58 8.85 -24.92
C VAL A 631 9.40 7.38 -25.29
N ASN A 632 8.38 6.73 -24.71
CA ASN A 632 8.05 5.35 -25.05
C ASN A 632 7.12 5.31 -26.26
N TRP A 633 7.71 5.41 -27.45
CA TRP A 633 6.98 5.46 -28.73
C TRP A 633 6.04 4.27 -28.96
N GLY A 634 6.41 3.07 -28.49
CA GLY A 634 5.58 1.87 -28.62
C GLY A 634 4.36 1.84 -27.70
N SER A 635 4.43 2.38 -26.49
CA SER A 635 3.30 2.41 -25.56
C SER A 635 2.44 3.67 -25.68
N ASP A 636 3.08 4.81 -25.92
CA ASP A 636 2.42 6.12 -25.88
C ASP A 636 1.65 6.42 -27.17
N PHE A 637 2.13 5.92 -28.31
CA PHE A 637 1.63 6.31 -29.64
C PHE A 637 1.09 5.15 -30.49
N VAL A 638 1.35 3.90 -30.12
CA VAL A 638 0.99 2.72 -30.93
C VAL A 638 -0.10 1.89 -30.26
N GLU A 639 -1.21 1.67 -30.98
CA GLU A 639 -2.31 0.82 -30.54
C GLU A 639 -1.95 -0.65 -30.69
N GLN A 640 -1.41 -1.01 -31.86
CA GLN A 640 -1.05 -2.37 -32.20
C GLN A 640 0.27 -2.38 -32.97
N ALA A 641 1.16 -3.30 -32.58
CA ALA A 641 2.33 -3.67 -33.36
C ALA A 641 2.47 -5.19 -33.27
N VAL A 642 2.18 -5.94 -34.33
CA VAL A 642 2.16 -7.41 -34.31
C VAL A 642 2.78 -8.02 -35.55
N ASP A 643 3.39 -9.19 -35.42
CA ASP A 643 3.81 -10.00 -36.57
C ASP A 643 2.66 -10.86 -37.14
N LYS A 644 2.98 -11.70 -38.14
CA LYS A 644 2.00 -12.59 -38.78
C LYS A 644 1.38 -13.63 -37.85
N ASP A 645 2.07 -13.98 -36.76
CA ASP A 645 1.65 -14.98 -35.78
C ASP A 645 0.96 -14.31 -34.58
N GLY A 646 0.84 -12.98 -34.60
CA GLY A 646 0.16 -12.20 -33.57
C GLY A 646 1.02 -11.85 -32.36
N PHE A 647 2.35 -12.04 -32.42
CA PHE A 647 3.23 -11.66 -31.31
C PHE A 647 3.32 -10.15 -31.18
N ASP A 648 3.23 -9.63 -29.95
CA ASP A 648 3.35 -8.20 -29.66
C ASP A 648 4.78 -7.71 -29.89
N LEU A 649 4.91 -6.68 -30.71
CA LEU A 649 6.14 -6.03 -31.12
C LEU A 649 6.23 -4.58 -30.66
N LYS A 650 5.38 -4.10 -29.74
CA LYS A 650 5.45 -2.70 -29.24
C LYS A 650 6.83 -2.35 -28.69
N GLY A 651 7.48 -3.29 -27.99
CA GLY A 651 8.87 -3.15 -27.51
C GLY A 651 9.93 -3.10 -28.61
N ASN A 652 9.56 -3.37 -29.87
CA ASN A 652 10.41 -3.28 -31.05
C ASN A 652 10.19 -2.02 -31.89
N VAL A 653 9.26 -1.14 -31.49
CA VAL A 653 9.03 0.13 -32.17
C VAL A 653 10.19 1.08 -31.89
N THR A 654 10.69 1.69 -32.94
CA THR A 654 11.68 2.78 -32.91
C THR A 654 11.11 4.00 -33.60
N ALA A 655 11.51 5.19 -33.17
CA ALA A 655 11.06 6.44 -33.78
C ALA A 655 12.25 7.21 -34.36
N ASP A 656 12.08 7.70 -35.58
CA ASP A 656 12.95 8.73 -36.15
C ASP A 656 12.51 10.10 -35.62
N ILE A 657 13.25 10.59 -34.61
CA ILE A 657 12.98 11.87 -33.96
C ILE A 657 13.77 13.03 -34.58
N GLY A 658 14.49 12.82 -35.69
CA GLY A 658 15.33 13.86 -36.31
C GLY A 658 14.56 15.09 -36.79
N SER A 659 13.27 14.92 -37.10
CA SER A 659 12.33 15.98 -37.52
C SER A 659 11.53 16.59 -36.38
N LEU A 660 11.63 16.06 -35.16
CA LEU A 660 10.83 16.49 -34.01
C LEU A 660 11.55 17.64 -33.28
N ASP A 661 11.02 18.87 -33.41
CA ASP A 661 11.47 20.00 -32.59
C ASP A 661 10.64 20.10 -31.31
N VAL A 662 11.19 19.58 -30.21
CA VAL A 662 10.56 19.67 -28.88
C VAL A 662 10.68 21.06 -28.25
N THR A 663 11.43 22.00 -28.82
CA THR A 663 11.60 23.36 -28.27
C THR A 663 10.52 24.33 -28.76
N THR A 664 9.87 24.01 -29.87
CA THR A 664 8.83 24.84 -30.49
C THR A 664 7.50 24.11 -30.52
N ALA A 665 6.46 24.71 -29.93
CA ALA A 665 5.11 24.16 -30.02
C ALA A 665 4.63 24.09 -31.48
N GLY A 666 4.10 22.94 -31.89
CA GLY A 666 3.78 22.67 -33.28
C GLY A 666 3.38 21.21 -33.50
N GLU A 667 3.11 20.84 -34.75
CA GLU A 667 2.90 19.44 -35.15
C GLU A 667 4.05 18.99 -36.03
N TYR A 668 4.63 17.85 -35.69
CA TYR A 668 5.79 17.27 -36.37
C TYR A 668 5.48 15.86 -36.84
N ASP A 669 5.89 15.54 -38.07
CA ASP A 669 5.79 14.18 -38.57
C ASP A 669 6.93 13.35 -37.97
N VAL A 670 6.57 12.26 -37.29
CA VAL A 670 7.50 11.29 -36.71
C VAL A 670 7.27 9.94 -37.37
N LYS A 671 8.34 9.35 -37.90
CA LYS A 671 8.29 8.02 -38.53
C LYS A 671 8.60 6.96 -37.47
N LEU A 672 7.62 6.10 -37.23
CA LEU A 672 7.75 4.91 -36.41
C LEU A 672 8.10 3.71 -37.29
N THR A 673 9.07 2.92 -36.87
CA THR A 673 9.48 1.68 -37.53
C THR A 673 9.39 0.54 -36.53
N VAL A 674 8.59 -0.48 -36.85
CA VAL A 674 8.57 -1.76 -36.13
C VAL A 674 9.36 -2.80 -36.91
N THR A 675 10.14 -3.61 -36.21
CA THR A 675 10.85 -4.77 -36.78
C THR A 675 10.39 -6.03 -36.05
N ASP A 676 9.97 -7.04 -36.80
CA ASP A 676 9.62 -8.35 -36.25
C ASP A 676 10.86 -9.17 -35.88
N TYR A 677 10.67 -10.35 -35.29
CA TYR A 677 11.79 -11.21 -34.86
C TYR A 677 12.55 -11.87 -36.03
N ALA A 678 11.95 -11.95 -37.22
CA ALA A 678 12.59 -12.45 -38.45
C ALA A 678 13.33 -11.34 -39.21
N GLY A 679 13.21 -10.07 -38.78
CA GLY A 679 13.87 -8.91 -39.38
C GLY A 679 13.02 -8.15 -40.40
N ASN A 680 11.76 -8.51 -40.62
CA ASN A 680 10.85 -7.77 -41.49
C ASN A 680 10.42 -6.47 -40.82
N LYS A 681 10.20 -5.42 -41.62
CA LYS A 681 9.92 -4.07 -41.12
C LYS A 681 8.61 -3.53 -41.66
N ALA A 682 7.95 -2.70 -40.85
CA ALA A 682 6.87 -1.85 -41.28
C ALA A 682 7.02 -0.44 -40.69
N ASP A 683 6.56 0.54 -41.46
CA ASP A 683 6.69 1.95 -41.14
C ASP A 683 5.32 2.61 -40.98
N LEU A 684 5.21 3.54 -40.05
CA LEU A 684 4.03 4.36 -39.81
C LEU A 684 4.46 5.79 -39.52
N THR A 685 3.90 6.77 -40.23
CA THR A 685 4.12 8.19 -39.92
C THR A 685 2.95 8.73 -39.11
N ILE A 686 3.25 9.34 -37.97
CA ILE A 686 2.28 9.98 -37.08
C ILE A 686 2.54 11.47 -36.96
N LYS A 687 1.51 12.25 -36.62
CA LYS A 687 1.62 13.69 -36.33
C LYS A 687 1.69 13.92 -34.84
N VAL A 688 2.88 14.21 -34.35
CA VAL A 688 3.13 14.45 -32.93
C VAL A 688 2.97 15.93 -32.63
N LYS A 689 2.07 16.25 -31.71
CA LYS A 689 1.86 17.62 -31.25
C LYS A 689 2.76 17.92 -30.05
N VAL A 690 3.54 18.99 -30.17
CA VAL A 690 4.33 19.59 -29.09
C VAL A 690 3.56 20.79 -28.54
N GLU A 691 3.31 20.82 -27.22
CA GLU A 691 2.57 21.90 -26.56
C GLU A 691 3.21 22.33 -25.23
N LYS A 692 2.82 23.53 -24.77
CA LYS A 692 3.42 24.17 -23.59
C LYS A 692 3.00 23.52 -22.28
#